data_AF-A0A2V0R901-F1
#
_entry.id   AF-A0A2V0R901-F1
#
_cell.length_a   1.000
_cell.length_b   1.000
_cell.length_c   1.000
_cell.angle_alpha   90.00
_cell.angle_beta   90.00
_cell.angle_gamma   90.00
#
_symmetry.space_group_name_H-M   'P 1'
#
loop_
_entity.id
_entity.type
_entity.pdbx_description
1 polymer ?
#
loop_
_entity_poly.entity_id
_entity_poly.type
_entity_poly.pdbx_seq_one_letter_code
_entity_poly.pdbx_strand_id
1 'polypeptide(L)'
;MIYEFGKLDEILNSELKKDYKSLQQWVEHQRNELSRLHGHPRGMIIINDDEHAELKHYASDVYKRNDKNELVYLGLLLNKQFKPEPNMSILSDERLRRLCEYDVGWFRLAERIQERLNNGLVIKMAKPLLYDHKFKYNIKHPTLENNYLGYDVIKECSTELLMPDDEGIDNPAVLRGWLLESIPGLTTLPSGVEFDIRKSCVKRINDEAPMYPYTNLFEYAARRIDLNDPMVQLWLEHFIGAEDFFSFNGRMISCDKSLLAHKKFEMMVTYLRTGPKFNLELDGIACLKEAFVMILPDPTYNSYKCRGAFGDLNQHVFAKTSSGAPPISINNISSTNFKLEHDTHKPMISSSLNVIDEESVVESYNKLKQFGLHLNAKLLLESQYYQVNKANMKLGKVNRIVLSYCGYTGTHAASAIVSQFTGTRDKGPSISKEFYDAIVQNTYNYMDDGLERGSFATPQSRLDVLFKGGTSSASSTFEHKSVNAFIKYNTPFLTHKALEPGKVLQKKDGTFQVITKISAKLRTKNANIITNPANFTLYSSSDLERKIKAGSRLVRGTRDKRIITPTYGSIYFTMLLTILLAVRMLSMRRKNRPALTTEGRVGTTYVGALPHEVMLPMLAVTSNDPSYFILAVDFGQFDSSQHGDISKAHAEGVRMFASKYTPDRLTDDHDTVDLLKVSQHKLFMILADAYEKPMLYEGQGIVAEAAGVKSGELSTQLRNTITNMAHSELVLTRYNANAKRHIRMVHENIVGDDKYGVFRMVDKQPIDEESARRIVEVARDIAEENHMVLSTKRTVIGNKVGEHIKIWVARGYLTQDVFLDSFVSEKNSFREMSYLDRMTTLYDIFMTMLTRFADVTHLMPLFMEDLISLEGVRSGDLHFIPTIACISAIGGPEMVMSAPEIRGMARYMHKFDVADNFKTINDLVVTLREKGGSEGFKRQILSEIGSDSGLVDKTWIEHFKRKRDRPMNIFTTSQNDPTILKLTPEYVEERLTKTVVDTLDEPVSKYMNNNVVMRRLFTSEFKGQLRKADEPKYQGVFYLLSDTKRGITSPYLGADAGVQRVHEIIGLADRNANMTEPTAQLDALLRRNPGSHPAYLTGQDIFNALSRYEIGSWKFALETLDFDPSVAEQVISLVSQTMHRFLADKDVNMTSIFDNTSRTYDVSDEMMRLKVNITEADMLNVNLRKGMSFEGMKHVLYMARKGYAVKATMTPHSINNVTIIDK
;
A
#
# COMPACT_ATOMS: atom_id res chain seq x y z
N MET A 1 12.76 0.77 47.42
CA MET A 1 13.62 -0.04 46.53
C MET A 1 13.24 -1.52 46.48
N ILE A 2 13.40 -2.39 47.50
CA ILE A 2 12.96 -3.83 47.39
C ILE A 2 11.45 -3.96 47.06
N TYR A 3 10.61 -3.07 47.61
CA TYR A 3 9.16 -2.99 47.34
C TYR A 3 8.77 -2.56 45.91
N GLU A 4 9.71 -2.06 45.10
CA GLU A 4 9.42 -1.55 43.75
C GLU A 4 9.65 -2.59 42.64
N PHE A 5 10.44 -3.64 42.89
CA PHE A 5 10.77 -4.66 41.87
C PHE A 5 9.62 -5.63 41.60
N GLY A 6 9.09 -6.29 42.64
CA GLY A 6 7.93 -7.17 42.50
C GLY A 6 6.71 -6.45 41.92
N LYS A 7 6.57 -5.16 42.24
CA LYS A 7 5.46 -4.32 41.78
C LYS A 7 5.42 -4.13 40.24
N LEU A 8 6.57 -4.00 39.56
CA LEU A 8 6.60 -3.79 38.10
C LEU A 8 6.25 -5.08 37.34
N ASP A 9 6.78 -6.22 37.78
CA ASP A 9 6.47 -7.53 37.20
C ASP A 9 5.02 -7.94 37.52
N GLU A 10 4.51 -7.61 38.72
CA GLU A 10 3.09 -7.74 39.07
C GLU A 10 2.19 -6.90 38.15
N ILE A 11 2.58 -5.65 37.85
CA ILE A 11 1.84 -4.77 36.93
C ILE A 11 1.82 -5.39 35.52
N LEU A 12 2.98 -5.79 34.99
CA LEU A 12 3.06 -6.46 33.68
C LEU A 12 2.15 -7.69 33.62
N ASN A 13 2.23 -8.57 34.63
CA ASN A 13 1.44 -9.78 34.71
C ASN A 13 -0.05 -9.50 34.84
N SER A 14 -0.42 -8.48 35.62
CA SER A 14 -1.80 -8.03 35.78
C SER A 14 -2.38 -7.53 34.45
N GLU A 15 -1.62 -6.73 33.70
CA GLU A 15 -2.04 -6.20 32.39
C GLU A 15 -2.17 -7.31 31.34
N LEU A 16 -1.19 -8.22 31.23
CA LEU A 16 -1.28 -9.37 30.33
C LEU A 16 -2.45 -10.31 30.67
N LYS A 17 -2.76 -10.50 31.96
CA LYS A 17 -3.92 -11.27 32.40
C LYS A 17 -5.24 -10.59 31.99
N LYS A 18 -5.30 -9.25 31.99
CA LYS A 18 -6.46 -8.50 31.47
C LYS A 18 -6.60 -8.69 29.96
N ASP A 19 -5.51 -8.62 29.20
CA ASP A 19 -5.51 -8.86 27.76
C ASP A 19 -5.99 -10.29 27.43
N TYR A 20 -5.52 -11.31 28.15
CA TYR A 20 -5.99 -12.69 28.00
C TYR A 20 -7.50 -12.82 28.27
N LYS A 21 -8.00 -12.22 29.35
CA LYS A 21 -9.45 -12.21 29.65
C LYS A 21 -10.25 -11.49 28.56
N SER A 22 -9.75 -10.37 28.04
CA SER A 22 -10.39 -9.64 26.95
C SER A 22 -10.49 -10.48 25.68
N LEU A 23 -9.43 -11.25 25.34
CA LEU A 23 -9.46 -12.19 24.23
C LEU A 23 -10.58 -13.24 24.38
N GLN A 24 -10.70 -13.84 25.57
CA GLN A 24 -11.74 -14.84 25.85
C GLN A 24 -13.16 -14.24 25.72
N GLN A 25 -13.36 -13.02 26.21
CA GLN A 25 -14.63 -12.30 26.06
C GLN A 25 -14.99 -12.07 24.58
N TRP A 26 -14.00 -11.72 23.75
CA TRP A 26 -14.23 -11.56 22.32
C TRP A 26 -14.53 -12.88 21.62
N VAL A 27 -13.90 -13.99 22.01
CA VAL A 27 -14.20 -15.33 21.45
C VAL A 27 -15.65 -15.70 21.74
N GLU A 28 -16.10 -15.47 22.96
CA GLU A 28 -17.50 -15.69 23.34
C GLU A 28 -18.45 -14.73 22.59
N HIS A 29 -18.06 -13.46 22.41
CA HIS A 29 -18.81 -12.51 21.59
C HIS A 29 -18.94 -12.97 20.13
N GLN A 30 -17.86 -13.44 19.50
CA GLN A 30 -17.91 -14.02 18.16
C GLN A 30 -18.91 -15.19 18.11
N ARG A 31 -18.83 -16.10 19.07
CA ARG A 31 -19.70 -17.27 19.12
C ARG A 31 -21.17 -16.86 19.19
N ASN A 32 -21.50 -15.90 20.04
CA ASN A 32 -22.86 -15.36 20.21
C ASN A 32 -23.37 -14.61 18.96
N GLU A 33 -22.54 -13.77 18.35
CA GLU A 33 -22.89 -13.07 17.11
C GLU A 33 -23.14 -14.04 15.94
N LEU A 34 -22.30 -15.07 15.82
CA LEU A 34 -22.52 -16.13 14.84
C LEU A 34 -23.80 -16.91 15.16
N SER A 35 -24.18 -17.07 16.44
CA SER A 35 -25.40 -17.81 16.84
C SER A 35 -26.63 -17.05 16.38
N ARG A 36 -26.61 -15.74 16.57
CA ARG A 36 -27.66 -14.84 16.10
C ARG A 36 -27.82 -14.87 14.58
N LEU A 37 -26.71 -14.93 13.83
CA LEU A 37 -26.75 -14.94 12.36
C LEU A 37 -27.25 -16.25 11.75
N HIS A 38 -26.76 -17.38 12.26
CA HIS A 38 -26.95 -18.68 11.62
C HIS A 38 -27.98 -19.58 12.34
N GLY A 39 -28.49 -19.15 13.50
CA GLY A 39 -29.62 -19.77 14.20
C GLY A 39 -29.33 -21.09 14.93
N HIS A 40 -30.37 -21.64 15.54
CA HIS A 40 -30.42 -22.92 16.25
C HIS A 40 -31.38 -23.91 15.54
N PRO A 41 -31.24 -25.23 15.75
CA PRO A 41 -30.24 -25.91 16.59
C PRO A 41 -28.85 -25.96 15.92
N ARG A 42 -27.80 -25.80 16.75
CA ARG A 42 -26.42 -25.96 16.32
C ARG A 42 -25.96 -27.38 16.59
N GLY A 43 -25.32 -27.99 15.61
CA GLY A 43 -24.56 -29.21 15.82
C GLY A 43 -23.29 -28.91 16.65
N MET A 44 -22.70 -29.96 17.22
CA MET A 44 -21.38 -29.90 17.81
C MET A 44 -20.50 -30.92 17.10
N ILE A 45 -19.31 -30.50 16.68
CA ILE A 45 -18.30 -31.36 16.07
C ILE A 45 -17.08 -31.34 16.96
N ILE A 46 -16.66 -32.50 17.44
CA ILE A 46 -15.39 -32.67 18.14
C ILE A 46 -14.43 -33.34 17.17
N ILE A 47 -13.35 -32.64 16.80
CA ILE A 47 -12.35 -33.16 15.86
C ILE A 47 -11.62 -34.34 16.50
N ASN A 48 -11.41 -35.42 15.73
CA ASN A 48 -10.74 -36.67 16.14
C ASN A 48 -11.47 -37.50 17.21
N ASP A 49 -12.76 -37.27 17.41
CA ASP A 49 -13.63 -38.17 18.18
C ASP A 49 -14.27 -39.19 17.21
N ASP A 50 -14.28 -40.48 17.58
CA ASP A 50 -14.81 -41.57 16.73
C ASP A 50 -16.35 -41.55 16.64
N GLU A 51 -17.01 -40.78 17.51
CA GLU A 51 -18.43 -40.45 17.40
C GLU A 51 -18.63 -39.46 16.24
N HIS A 52 -18.84 -40.01 15.04
CA HIS A 52 -19.21 -39.23 13.86
C HIS A 52 -20.48 -38.40 14.14
N ALA A 53 -20.30 -37.12 14.46
CA ALA A 53 -21.34 -36.12 14.28
C ALA A 53 -21.62 -36.03 12.77
N GLU A 54 -22.64 -36.75 12.30
CA GLU A 54 -23.11 -36.61 10.94
C GLU A 54 -23.36 -35.12 10.68
N LEU A 55 -22.78 -34.58 9.60
CA LEU A 55 -22.83 -33.15 9.23
C LEU A 55 -24.24 -32.70 8.79
N LYS A 56 -25.27 -32.99 9.60
CA LYS A 56 -26.71 -32.85 9.32
C LYS A 56 -27.29 -31.48 9.69
N HIS A 57 -26.48 -30.58 10.26
CA HIS A 57 -26.90 -29.25 10.66
C HIS A 57 -26.37 -28.19 9.71
N TYR A 58 -27.14 -27.12 9.49
CA TYR A 58 -26.67 -25.94 8.76
C TYR A 58 -25.43 -25.33 9.42
N ALA A 59 -25.43 -25.22 10.75
CA ALA A 59 -24.38 -24.61 11.53
C ALA A 59 -23.95 -25.56 12.65
N SER A 60 -22.64 -25.80 12.77
CA SER A 60 -22.07 -26.63 13.83
C SER A 60 -20.86 -25.95 14.48
N ASP A 61 -20.85 -25.88 15.80
CA ASP A 61 -19.68 -25.41 16.55
C ASP A 61 -18.59 -26.50 16.50
N VAL A 62 -17.37 -26.12 16.11
CA VAL A 62 -16.24 -27.03 15.98
C VAL A 62 -15.33 -26.89 17.20
N TYR A 63 -15.04 -28.00 17.84
CA TYR A 63 -14.18 -28.11 19.02
C TYR A 63 -13.06 -29.11 18.80
N LYS A 64 -12.01 -29.00 19.61
CA LYS A 64 -11.01 -30.05 19.84
C LYS A 64 -10.80 -30.24 21.33
N ARG A 65 -10.63 -31.48 21.75
CA ARG A 65 -10.18 -31.83 23.11
C ARG A 65 -8.69 -31.50 23.23
N ASN A 66 -8.32 -30.67 24.20
CA ASN A 66 -6.92 -30.41 24.54
C ASN A 66 -6.30 -31.62 25.27
N ASP A 67 -5.02 -31.51 25.65
CA ASP A 67 -4.30 -32.59 26.37
C ASP A 67 -4.88 -32.87 27.77
N LYS A 68 -5.71 -31.97 28.31
CA LYS A 68 -6.46 -32.09 29.58
C LYS A 68 -7.92 -32.53 29.39
N ASN A 69 -8.31 -32.93 28.18
CA ASN A 69 -9.65 -33.35 27.79
C ASN A 69 -10.76 -32.26 27.86
N GLU A 70 -10.40 -30.98 27.87
CA GLU A 70 -11.35 -29.87 27.81
C GLU A 70 -11.59 -29.44 26.36
N LEU A 71 -12.79 -28.92 26.09
CA LEU A 71 -13.20 -28.52 24.74
C LEU A 71 -12.73 -27.10 24.40
N VAL A 72 -11.88 -26.98 23.38
CA VAL A 72 -11.41 -25.70 22.85
C VAL A 72 -12.20 -25.35 21.60
N TYR A 73 -12.86 -24.20 21.59
CA TYR A 73 -13.63 -23.71 20.44
C TYR A 73 -12.70 -23.27 19.30
N LEU A 74 -12.85 -23.90 18.13
CA LEU A 74 -12.03 -23.64 16.94
C LEU A 74 -12.73 -22.74 15.93
N GLY A 75 -14.06 -22.68 15.94
CA GLY A 75 -14.85 -21.88 15.00
C GLY A 75 -16.20 -22.50 14.66
N LEU A 76 -16.86 -21.94 13.64
CA LEU A 76 -18.16 -22.40 13.16
C LEU A 76 -18.03 -23.05 11.78
N LEU A 77 -18.60 -24.24 11.61
CA LEU A 77 -18.77 -24.87 10.31
C LEU A 77 -20.20 -24.65 9.80
N LEU A 78 -20.33 -24.07 8.61
CA LEU A 78 -21.58 -23.98 7.88
C LEU A 78 -21.64 -25.06 6.79
N ASN A 79 -22.70 -25.86 6.79
CA ASN A 79 -23.02 -26.79 5.71
C ASN A 79 -24.20 -26.25 4.89
N LYS A 80 -23.90 -25.71 3.71
CA LYS A 80 -24.90 -25.07 2.85
C LYS A 80 -26.00 -26.02 2.36
N GLN A 81 -25.79 -27.34 2.42
CA GLN A 81 -26.81 -28.33 2.06
C GLN A 81 -28.04 -28.26 2.97
N PHE A 82 -27.83 -27.88 4.24
CA PHE A 82 -28.88 -27.78 5.24
C PHE A 82 -29.30 -26.33 5.50
N LYS A 83 -28.86 -25.38 4.65
CA LYS A 83 -29.19 -23.97 4.81
C LYS A 83 -30.72 -23.83 4.83
N PRO A 84 -31.32 -23.25 5.90
CA PRO A 84 -32.75 -23.06 5.95
C PRO A 84 -33.18 -22.11 4.83
N GLU A 85 -34.30 -22.44 4.19
CA GLU A 85 -34.93 -21.56 3.21
C GLU A 85 -35.45 -20.29 3.91
N PRO A 86 -35.26 -19.10 3.33
CA PRO A 86 -35.80 -17.86 3.88
C PRO A 86 -37.33 -17.91 3.92
N ASN A 87 -37.92 -17.65 5.08
CA ASN A 87 -39.37 -17.56 5.21
C ASN A 87 -39.87 -16.18 4.78
N MET A 88 -40.13 -15.99 3.49
CA MET A 88 -40.59 -14.72 2.92
C MET A 88 -41.94 -14.23 3.47
N SER A 89 -42.74 -15.10 4.10
CA SER A 89 -44.08 -14.75 4.62
C SER A 89 -44.06 -13.75 5.78
N ILE A 90 -42.93 -13.65 6.49
CA ILE A 90 -42.76 -12.72 7.63
C ILE A 90 -42.61 -11.26 7.19
N LEU A 91 -42.26 -11.02 5.91
CA LEU A 91 -42.09 -9.68 5.34
C LEU A 91 -43.46 -9.18 4.88
N SER A 92 -44.16 -8.36 5.67
CA SER A 92 -45.45 -7.78 5.26
C SER A 92 -45.30 -6.61 4.28
N ASP A 93 -44.17 -5.89 4.28
CA ASP A 93 -43.87 -4.83 3.32
C ASP A 93 -43.43 -5.42 1.97
N GLU A 94 -44.15 -5.07 0.91
CA GLU A 94 -43.92 -5.59 -0.45
C GLU A 94 -42.54 -5.22 -1.01
N ARG A 95 -42.00 -4.05 -0.64
CA ARG A 95 -40.67 -3.59 -1.10
C ARG A 95 -39.57 -4.46 -0.51
N LEU A 96 -39.73 -4.89 0.74
CA LEU A 96 -38.79 -5.81 1.38
C LEU A 96 -38.83 -7.21 0.76
N ARG A 97 -39.99 -7.67 0.30
CA ARG A 97 -40.09 -8.93 -0.47
C ARG A 97 -39.33 -8.82 -1.78
N ARG A 98 -39.57 -7.76 -2.56
CA ARG A 98 -38.85 -7.49 -3.82
C ARG A 98 -37.34 -7.42 -3.63
N LEU A 99 -36.86 -6.79 -2.56
CA LEU A 99 -35.43 -6.77 -2.22
C LEU A 99 -34.85 -8.19 -2.10
N CYS A 100 -35.55 -9.08 -1.40
CA CYS A 100 -35.10 -10.45 -1.19
C CYS A 100 -35.28 -11.34 -2.42
N GLU A 101 -36.27 -11.05 -3.27
CA GLU A 101 -36.43 -11.68 -4.59
C GLU A 101 -35.29 -11.28 -5.54
N TYR A 102 -34.83 -10.02 -5.45
CA TYR A 102 -33.69 -9.51 -6.21
C TYR A 102 -32.37 -10.16 -5.74
N ASP A 103 -32.11 -10.18 -4.43
CA ASP A 103 -30.99 -10.92 -3.85
C ASP A 103 -31.32 -11.39 -2.43
N VAL A 104 -31.43 -12.71 -2.28
CA VAL A 104 -31.75 -13.39 -1.02
C VAL A 104 -30.72 -13.11 0.09
N GLY A 105 -29.53 -12.63 -0.25
CA GLY A 105 -28.52 -12.18 0.72
C GLY A 105 -29.05 -11.11 1.68
N TRP A 106 -30.00 -10.28 1.23
CA TRP A 106 -30.57 -9.20 2.04
C TRP A 106 -31.62 -9.64 3.06
N PHE A 107 -32.09 -10.88 3.02
CA PHE A 107 -33.22 -11.36 3.82
C PHE A 107 -33.10 -11.04 5.31
N ARG A 108 -31.93 -11.24 5.92
CA ARG A 108 -31.71 -10.94 7.35
C ARG A 108 -31.82 -9.46 7.69
N LEU A 109 -31.39 -8.58 6.79
CA LEU A 109 -31.58 -7.14 6.98
C LEU A 109 -33.05 -6.77 6.80
N ALA A 110 -33.72 -7.36 5.81
CA ALA A 110 -35.14 -7.15 5.55
C ALA A 110 -36.00 -7.56 6.76
N GLU A 111 -35.71 -8.70 7.40
CA GLU A 111 -36.34 -9.11 8.67
C GLU A 111 -36.24 -8.00 9.74
N ARG A 112 -35.04 -7.47 9.97
CA ARG A 112 -34.81 -6.40 10.96
C ARG A 112 -35.54 -5.11 10.60
N ILE A 113 -35.59 -4.74 9.32
CA ILE A 113 -36.31 -3.57 8.86
C ILE A 113 -37.82 -3.77 9.06
N GLN A 114 -38.35 -4.95 8.72
CA GLN A 114 -39.75 -5.30 8.91
C GLN A 114 -40.17 -5.20 10.39
N GLU A 115 -39.35 -5.72 11.30
CA GLU A 115 -39.58 -5.57 12.74
C GLU A 115 -39.65 -4.10 13.16
N ARG A 116 -38.78 -3.23 12.61
CA ARG A 116 -38.81 -1.80 12.91
C ARG A 116 -40.01 -1.09 12.29
N LEU A 117 -40.43 -1.47 11.08
CA LEU A 117 -41.67 -0.97 10.46
C LEU A 117 -42.89 -1.30 11.32
N ASN A 118 -42.97 -2.55 11.81
CA ASN A 118 -44.02 -2.98 12.73
C ASN A 118 -43.99 -2.18 14.05
N ASN A 119 -42.81 -1.71 14.46
CA ASN A 119 -42.58 -0.86 15.64
C ASN A 119 -42.61 0.65 15.33
N GLY A 120 -43.20 1.08 14.21
CA GLY A 120 -43.47 2.49 13.91
C GLY A 120 -42.39 3.23 13.12
N LEU A 121 -41.38 2.55 12.56
CA LEU A 121 -40.46 3.17 11.60
C LEU A 121 -41.23 3.58 10.33
N VAL A 122 -41.01 4.81 9.86
CA VAL A 122 -41.58 5.31 8.60
C VAL A 122 -40.46 5.51 7.59
N ILE A 123 -40.53 4.80 6.46
CA ILE A 123 -39.60 4.94 5.33
C ILE A 123 -40.28 5.77 4.24
N LYS A 124 -39.84 7.02 4.09
CA LYS A 124 -40.34 7.92 3.04
C LYS A 124 -39.82 7.49 1.67
N MET A 125 -40.53 7.92 0.63
CA MET A 125 -40.09 7.72 -0.76
C MET A 125 -39.10 8.81 -1.15
N ALA A 126 -37.85 8.43 -1.40
CA ALA A 126 -36.88 9.33 -2.03
C ALA A 126 -37.13 9.38 -3.56
N LYS A 127 -36.95 10.55 -4.17
CA LYS A 127 -37.03 10.68 -5.63
C LYS A 127 -35.67 10.28 -6.25
N PRO A 128 -35.63 9.29 -7.16
CA PRO A 128 -34.41 8.97 -7.88
C PRO A 128 -34.01 10.11 -8.81
N LEU A 129 -32.71 10.23 -9.09
CA LEU A 129 -32.20 11.21 -10.03
C LEU A 129 -32.51 10.74 -11.46
N LEU A 130 -33.18 11.58 -12.24
CA LEU A 130 -33.42 11.32 -13.65
C LEU A 130 -32.17 11.66 -14.46
N TYR A 131 -31.96 10.92 -15.54
CA TYR A 131 -30.93 11.22 -16.53
C TYR A 131 -31.11 12.65 -17.04
N ASP A 132 -30.03 13.42 -16.97
CA ASP A 132 -30.01 14.75 -17.53
C ASP A 132 -29.55 14.66 -18.99
N HIS A 133 -30.42 15.06 -19.91
CA HIS A 133 -30.15 14.99 -21.35
C HIS A 133 -28.90 15.78 -21.77
N LYS A 134 -28.50 16.80 -20.99
CA LYS A 134 -27.25 17.52 -21.19
C LYS A 134 -26.02 16.61 -21.06
N PHE A 135 -26.14 15.47 -20.38
CA PHE A 135 -25.06 14.49 -20.30
C PHE A 135 -24.74 13.82 -21.63
N LYS A 136 -25.70 13.77 -22.59
CA LYS A 136 -25.44 13.23 -23.93
C LYS A 136 -24.30 14.00 -24.60
N TYR A 137 -24.18 15.30 -24.36
CA TYR A 137 -23.13 16.17 -24.91
C TYR A 137 -21.78 16.04 -24.16
N ASN A 138 -21.79 15.31 -23.04
CA ASN A 138 -20.69 15.21 -22.07
C ASN A 138 -20.00 13.84 -22.07
N ILE A 139 -20.62 12.84 -22.68
CA ILE A 139 -19.92 11.62 -23.10
C ILE A 139 -19.08 12.03 -24.30
N LYS A 140 -17.76 11.87 -24.17
CA LYS A 140 -16.82 12.24 -25.23
C LYS A 140 -17.11 11.40 -26.48
N HIS A 141 -17.83 11.98 -27.43
CA HIS A 141 -18.17 11.38 -28.72
C HIS A 141 -17.14 11.81 -29.76
N PRO A 142 -16.67 10.91 -30.63
CA PRO A 142 -15.85 11.30 -31.76
C PRO A 142 -16.63 12.16 -32.76
N THR A 143 -15.97 13.18 -33.29
CA THR A 143 -16.33 13.83 -34.55
C THR A 143 -15.69 13.07 -35.71
N LEU A 144 -16.08 13.37 -36.96
CA LEU A 144 -15.43 12.85 -38.18
C LEU A 144 -13.92 13.10 -38.20
N GLU A 145 -13.46 14.16 -37.53
CA GLU A 145 -12.05 14.55 -37.39
C GLU A 145 -11.28 13.75 -36.33
N ASN A 146 -11.98 13.00 -35.45
CA ASN A 146 -11.41 12.28 -34.29
C ASN A 146 -11.93 10.83 -34.18
N ASN A 147 -12.01 10.12 -35.30
CA ASN A 147 -12.81 8.89 -35.47
C ASN A 147 -12.60 7.81 -34.40
N TYR A 148 -13.69 7.52 -33.66
CA TYR A 148 -13.79 6.47 -32.66
C TYR A 148 -15.03 5.58 -32.89
N LEU A 149 -14.92 4.64 -33.84
CA LEU A 149 -15.30 3.20 -33.73
C LEU A 149 -14.78 2.45 -34.98
N GLY A 150 -13.61 2.89 -35.47
CA GLY A 150 -12.75 2.28 -36.50
C GLY A 150 -11.26 2.67 -36.37
N TYR A 151 -10.92 3.36 -35.27
CA TYR A 151 -9.64 3.76 -34.65
C TYR A 151 -8.59 4.55 -35.45
N ASP A 152 -8.73 5.89 -35.45
CA ASP A 152 -7.64 6.84 -35.69
C ASP A 152 -7.11 7.46 -34.36
N VAL A 153 -5.85 7.89 -34.35
CA VAL A 153 -5.03 8.25 -33.15
C VAL A 153 -5.43 9.61 -32.54
N ILE A 154 -5.67 9.65 -31.23
CA ILE A 154 -5.86 10.89 -30.47
C ILE A 154 -4.47 11.47 -30.13
N LYS A 155 -4.09 12.60 -30.71
CA LYS A 155 -2.79 13.22 -30.41
C LYS A 155 -2.83 14.00 -29.11
N GLU A 156 -1.72 14.02 -28.36
CA GLU A 156 -1.55 14.96 -27.25
C GLU A 156 -1.70 16.37 -27.83
N CYS A 157 -2.49 17.23 -27.17
CA CYS A 157 -2.78 18.59 -27.63
C CYS A 157 -3.74 18.76 -28.83
N SER A 158 -4.13 17.71 -29.58
CA SER A 158 -5.11 17.86 -30.70
C SER A 158 -6.57 17.65 -30.28
N THR A 159 -6.81 17.19 -29.06
CA THR A 159 -8.16 17.18 -28.49
C THR A 159 -8.53 18.60 -28.12
N GLU A 160 -9.28 19.27 -28.98
CA GLU A 160 -10.14 20.34 -28.51
C GLU A 160 -11.00 19.77 -27.39
N LEU A 161 -11.18 20.58 -26.36
CA LEU A 161 -12.06 20.35 -25.24
C LEU A 161 -13.33 19.69 -25.81
N LEU A 162 -13.47 18.37 -25.60
CA LEU A 162 -14.62 17.58 -26.05
C LEU A 162 -15.82 18.10 -25.26
N MET A 163 -16.35 19.19 -25.84
CA MET A 163 -17.38 20.18 -25.49
C MET A 163 -17.35 20.78 -24.08
N PRO A 164 -16.94 22.06 -23.91
CA PRO A 164 -17.75 22.97 -23.13
C PRO A 164 -18.94 23.28 -24.04
N ASP A 165 -19.99 22.47 -23.95
CA ASP A 165 -21.28 23.00 -24.38
C ASP A 165 -21.62 24.06 -23.32
N ASP A 166 -21.87 25.31 -23.71
CA ASP A 166 -22.41 26.33 -22.80
C ASP A 166 -23.71 25.84 -22.13
N GLU A 167 -24.32 24.78 -22.68
CA GLU A 167 -25.46 24.05 -22.11
C GLU A 167 -25.11 22.77 -21.31
N GLY A 168 -23.86 22.34 -21.20
CA GLY A 168 -23.43 21.06 -20.60
C GLY A 168 -23.47 20.99 -19.05
N ILE A 169 -23.44 19.77 -18.49
CA ILE A 169 -23.32 19.55 -17.03
C ILE A 169 -21.85 19.71 -16.59
N ASP A 170 -21.61 20.51 -15.55
CA ASP A 170 -20.32 20.59 -14.86
C ASP A 170 -19.76 19.20 -14.46
N ASN A 171 -18.47 18.97 -14.71
CA ASN A 171 -17.72 17.76 -14.34
C ASN A 171 -18.28 16.45 -14.94
N PRO A 172 -18.35 16.35 -16.28
CA PRO A 172 -18.99 15.23 -16.99
C PRO A 172 -18.29 13.87 -16.83
N ALA A 173 -17.04 13.87 -16.38
CA ALA A 173 -16.25 12.66 -16.28
C ALA A 173 -16.69 11.72 -15.13
N VAL A 174 -17.55 12.17 -14.22
CA VAL A 174 -17.91 11.46 -12.98
C VAL A 174 -19.25 10.72 -13.13
N LEU A 175 -19.34 9.47 -12.67
CA LEU A 175 -20.60 8.72 -12.65
C LEU A 175 -21.66 9.45 -11.79
N ARG A 176 -22.91 9.42 -12.25
CA ARG A 176 -24.06 10.01 -11.57
C ARG A 176 -25.01 8.93 -11.09
N GLY A 177 -25.73 9.18 -10.00
CA GLY A 177 -26.72 8.26 -9.42
C GLY A 177 -28.05 8.16 -10.19
N TRP A 178 -28.02 8.20 -11.53
CA TRP A 178 -29.24 8.21 -12.34
C TRP A 178 -30.01 6.90 -12.30
N LEU A 179 -31.32 7.02 -12.49
CA LEU A 179 -32.23 5.92 -12.78
C LEU A 179 -31.90 5.30 -14.15
N LEU A 180 -31.63 4.00 -14.17
CA LEU A 180 -31.21 3.24 -15.36
C LEU A 180 -32.17 3.37 -16.54
N GLU A 181 -33.47 3.30 -16.27
CA GLU A 181 -34.51 3.39 -17.30
C GLU A 181 -34.58 4.78 -17.95
N SER A 182 -34.22 5.83 -17.22
CA SER A 182 -34.17 7.19 -17.77
C SER A 182 -32.95 7.43 -18.67
N ILE A 183 -31.92 6.58 -18.60
CA ILE A 183 -30.74 6.67 -19.47
C ILE A 183 -31.10 6.20 -20.87
N PRO A 184 -30.84 6.98 -21.93
CA PRO A 184 -31.08 6.56 -23.31
C PRO A 184 -30.36 5.25 -23.65
N GLY A 185 -30.98 4.41 -24.48
CA GLY A 185 -30.37 3.20 -25.04
C GLY A 185 -29.38 3.53 -26.17
N LEU A 186 -29.63 2.98 -27.36
CA LEU A 186 -28.88 3.35 -28.56
C LEU A 186 -29.13 4.81 -28.93
N THR A 187 -28.04 5.54 -29.10
CA THR A 187 -28.06 6.92 -29.59
C THR A 187 -27.15 7.01 -30.80
N THR A 188 -27.64 7.58 -31.90
CA THR A 188 -26.80 7.86 -33.07
C THR A 188 -25.89 9.04 -32.77
N LEU A 189 -24.59 8.83 -32.89
CA LEU A 189 -23.58 9.86 -32.73
C LEU A 189 -23.54 10.77 -33.97
N PRO A 190 -23.00 12.00 -33.88
CA PRO A 190 -22.76 12.85 -35.05
C PRO A 190 -21.93 12.17 -36.15
N SER A 191 -21.11 11.18 -35.79
CA SER A 191 -20.34 10.33 -36.71
C SER A 191 -21.16 9.26 -37.45
N GLY A 192 -22.45 9.12 -37.15
CA GLY A 192 -23.33 8.08 -37.70
C GLY A 192 -23.24 6.72 -37.01
N VAL A 193 -22.32 6.55 -36.04
CA VAL A 193 -22.19 5.29 -35.29
C VAL A 193 -23.26 5.21 -34.19
N GLU A 194 -23.84 4.03 -33.99
CA GLU A 194 -24.74 3.78 -32.87
C GLU A 194 -23.96 3.50 -31.58
N PHE A 195 -24.27 4.24 -30.51
CA PHE A 195 -23.65 4.08 -29.20
C PHE A 195 -24.69 3.81 -28.12
N ASP A 196 -24.51 2.71 -27.39
CA ASP A 196 -25.38 2.34 -26.26
C ASP A 196 -24.89 3.01 -24.96
N ILE A 197 -25.49 4.16 -24.64
CA ILE A 197 -25.14 4.97 -23.47
C ILE A 197 -25.38 4.19 -22.18
N ARG A 198 -26.54 3.55 -22.07
CA ARG A 198 -26.94 2.78 -20.88
C ARG A 198 -25.98 1.63 -20.61
N LYS A 199 -25.64 0.82 -21.62
CA LYS A 199 -24.71 -0.30 -21.47
C LYS A 199 -23.32 0.16 -21.06
N SER A 200 -22.85 1.29 -21.60
CA SER A 200 -21.56 1.88 -21.22
C SER A 200 -21.54 2.33 -19.75
N CYS A 201 -22.60 3.01 -19.29
CA CYS A 201 -22.74 3.43 -17.89
C CYS A 201 -22.79 2.23 -16.93
N VAL A 202 -23.52 1.16 -17.28
CA VAL A 202 -23.60 -0.07 -16.47
C VAL A 202 -22.26 -0.80 -16.40
N LYS A 203 -21.55 -0.93 -17.52
CA LYS A 203 -20.21 -1.54 -17.54
C LYS A 203 -19.26 -0.79 -16.60
N ARG A 204 -19.34 0.55 -16.60
CA ARG A 204 -18.49 1.43 -15.79
C ARG A 204 -18.67 1.23 -14.28
N ILE A 205 -19.85 0.81 -13.81
CA ILE A 205 -20.05 0.45 -12.39
C ILE A 205 -19.03 -0.60 -11.96
N ASN A 206 -18.82 -1.66 -12.74
CA ASN A 206 -17.90 -2.73 -12.34
C ASN A 206 -16.42 -2.33 -12.42
N ASP A 207 -16.08 -1.29 -13.18
CA ASP A 207 -14.73 -0.72 -13.25
C ASP A 207 -14.43 0.27 -12.11
N GLU A 208 -15.46 0.80 -11.43
CA GLU A 208 -15.34 1.86 -10.41
C GLU A 208 -15.91 1.48 -9.04
N ALA A 209 -16.73 0.44 -8.97
CA ALA A 209 -17.24 -0.13 -7.74
C ALA A 209 -16.12 -0.89 -7.04
N PRO A 210 -15.62 -0.41 -5.90
CA PRO A 210 -14.63 -1.16 -5.16
C PRO A 210 -15.27 -2.45 -4.65
N MET A 211 -14.45 -3.47 -4.50
CA MET A 211 -14.92 -4.74 -3.96
C MET A 211 -14.94 -4.68 -2.44
N TYR A 212 -15.73 -5.58 -1.84
CA TYR A 212 -15.72 -5.90 -0.42
C TYR A 212 -14.89 -7.20 -0.22
N PRO A 213 -13.54 -7.17 -0.31
CA PRO A 213 -12.74 -8.40 -0.39
C PRO A 213 -12.54 -9.10 0.96
N TYR A 214 -12.75 -8.37 2.06
CA TYR A 214 -12.48 -8.85 3.41
C TYR A 214 -13.75 -9.34 4.09
N THR A 215 -14.83 -8.55 4.02
CA THR A 215 -16.03 -8.77 4.81
C THR A 215 -17.23 -9.16 3.95
N ASN A 216 -18.03 -10.13 4.41
CA ASN A 216 -19.34 -10.41 3.80
C ASN A 216 -20.28 -9.22 4.07
N LEU A 217 -20.60 -8.44 3.03
CA LEU A 217 -21.40 -7.23 3.17
C LEU A 217 -22.81 -7.49 3.71
N PHE A 218 -23.43 -8.61 3.35
CA PHE A 218 -24.80 -8.92 3.78
C PHE A 218 -24.86 -9.23 5.27
N GLU A 219 -23.92 -10.04 5.76
CA GLU A 219 -23.78 -10.33 7.18
C GLU A 219 -23.36 -9.09 7.98
N TYR A 220 -22.53 -8.23 7.40
CA TYR A 220 -22.18 -6.95 8.01
C TYR A 220 -23.42 -6.06 8.14
N ALA A 221 -24.19 -5.91 7.06
CA ALA A 221 -25.41 -5.10 7.05
C ALA A 221 -26.42 -5.61 8.10
N ALA A 222 -26.62 -6.92 8.14
CA ALA A 222 -27.53 -7.58 9.07
C ALA A 222 -27.13 -7.44 10.55
N ARG A 223 -25.84 -7.22 10.88
CA ARG A 223 -25.38 -7.04 12.27
C ARG A 223 -25.22 -5.59 12.68
N ARG A 224 -24.64 -4.77 11.81
CA ARG A 224 -23.95 -3.52 12.20
C ARG A 224 -24.72 -2.26 11.85
N ILE A 225 -25.70 -2.35 10.95
CA ILE A 225 -26.54 -1.20 10.63
C ILE A 225 -27.44 -0.92 11.83
N ASP A 226 -27.27 0.25 12.44
CA ASP A 226 -28.17 0.75 13.47
C ASP A 226 -29.37 1.45 12.82
N LEU A 227 -30.54 0.79 12.86
CA LEU A 227 -31.78 1.31 12.29
C LEU A 227 -32.34 2.51 13.09
N ASN A 228 -31.74 2.86 14.22
CA ASN A 228 -32.09 4.06 15.00
C ASN A 228 -31.31 5.30 14.56
N ASP A 229 -30.21 5.15 13.81
CA ASP A 229 -29.42 6.30 13.37
C ASP A 229 -30.19 7.08 12.29
N PRO A 230 -30.38 8.40 12.43
CA PRO A 230 -31.09 9.22 11.44
C PRO A 230 -30.49 9.18 10.03
N MET A 231 -29.17 9.00 9.90
CA MET A 231 -28.50 8.88 8.61
C MET A 231 -28.74 7.53 7.96
N VAL A 232 -28.93 6.48 8.77
CA VAL A 232 -29.38 5.17 8.27
C VAL A 232 -30.82 5.25 7.79
N GLN A 233 -31.70 5.97 8.51
CA GLN A 233 -33.07 6.19 8.04
C GLN A 233 -33.10 6.91 6.69
N LEU A 234 -32.29 7.96 6.51
CA LEU A 234 -32.15 8.64 5.22
C LEU A 234 -31.64 7.70 4.12
N TRP A 235 -30.67 6.83 4.41
CA TRP A 235 -30.24 5.80 3.47
C TRP A 235 -31.38 4.82 3.12
N LEU A 236 -32.20 4.40 4.08
CA LEU A 236 -33.36 3.54 3.83
C LEU A 236 -34.42 4.19 2.95
N GLU A 237 -34.60 5.52 3.01
CA GLU A 237 -35.49 6.25 2.09
C GLU A 237 -35.04 6.09 0.63
N HIS A 238 -33.73 6.05 0.39
CA HIS A 238 -33.18 5.74 -0.94
C HIS A 238 -33.20 4.23 -1.25
N PHE A 239 -32.73 3.39 -0.32
CA PHE A 239 -32.56 1.96 -0.57
C PHE A 239 -33.89 1.22 -0.66
N ILE A 240 -34.75 1.35 0.35
CA ILE A 240 -36.08 0.70 0.38
C ILE A 240 -37.14 1.60 -0.25
N GLY A 241 -37.15 2.89 0.12
CA GLY A 241 -38.19 3.83 -0.32
C GLY A 241 -38.23 4.06 -1.82
N ALA A 242 -37.06 4.15 -2.48
CA ALA A 242 -36.94 4.26 -3.93
C ALA A 242 -36.63 2.92 -4.62
N GLU A 243 -36.53 1.81 -3.87
CA GLU A 243 -36.14 0.48 -4.35
C GLU A 243 -34.81 0.50 -5.11
N ASP A 244 -33.83 1.23 -4.58
CA ASP A 244 -32.50 1.37 -5.15
C ASP A 244 -31.61 0.17 -4.79
N PHE A 245 -32.02 -1.03 -5.20
CA PHE A 245 -31.41 -2.29 -4.79
C PHE A 245 -30.14 -2.61 -5.56
N PHE A 246 -29.26 -3.41 -4.96
CA PHE A 246 -28.08 -3.97 -5.62
C PHE A 246 -27.75 -5.36 -5.08
N SER A 247 -27.06 -6.15 -5.90
CA SER A 247 -26.62 -7.51 -5.60
C SER A 247 -25.12 -7.62 -5.74
N PHE A 248 -24.54 -8.57 -5.02
CA PHE A 248 -23.10 -8.81 -5.02
C PHE A 248 -22.81 -10.30 -4.93
N ASN A 249 -22.32 -10.87 -6.02
CA ASN A 249 -21.92 -12.29 -6.07
C ASN A 249 -20.47 -12.51 -5.65
N GLY A 250 -19.78 -11.44 -5.26
CA GLY A 250 -18.40 -11.47 -4.84
C GLY A 250 -17.36 -10.97 -5.84
N ARG A 251 -17.73 -10.88 -7.12
CA ARG A 251 -16.89 -10.38 -8.22
C ARG A 251 -17.54 -9.27 -9.03
N MET A 252 -18.86 -9.22 -9.07
CA MET A 252 -19.60 -8.20 -9.82
C MET A 252 -20.68 -7.62 -8.93
N ILE A 253 -20.97 -6.34 -9.18
CA ILE A 253 -22.13 -5.65 -8.63
C ILE A 253 -23.15 -5.51 -9.75
N SER A 254 -24.39 -5.87 -9.45
CA SER A 254 -25.54 -5.53 -10.28
C SER A 254 -26.43 -4.57 -9.50
N CYS A 255 -26.95 -3.54 -10.17
CA CYS A 255 -27.90 -2.61 -9.57
C CYS A 255 -29.26 -2.78 -10.27
N ASP A 256 -30.34 -2.62 -9.52
CA ASP A 256 -31.70 -2.78 -10.02
C ASP A 256 -32.21 -1.52 -10.72
N LYS A 257 -32.32 -0.41 -9.97
CA LYS A 257 -32.90 0.85 -10.47
C LYS A 257 -31.89 1.96 -10.75
N SER A 258 -30.96 2.27 -9.85
CA SER A 258 -29.97 3.35 -10.07
C SER A 258 -28.53 2.85 -10.18
N LEU A 259 -27.69 3.60 -10.90
CA LEU A 259 -26.29 3.23 -11.13
C LEU A 259 -25.43 3.14 -9.85
N LEU A 260 -25.79 3.88 -8.80
CA LEU A 260 -24.93 4.10 -7.63
C LEU A 260 -25.51 3.58 -6.31
N ALA A 261 -26.48 2.66 -6.36
CA ALA A 261 -27.06 1.98 -5.20
C ALA A 261 -26.00 1.50 -4.19
N HIS A 262 -25.00 0.76 -4.68
CA HIS A 262 -23.92 0.22 -3.87
C HIS A 262 -23.03 1.31 -3.23
N LYS A 263 -22.87 2.48 -3.87
CA LYS A 263 -22.10 3.60 -3.33
C LYS A 263 -22.81 4.31 -2.18
N LYS A 264 -24.14 4.39 -2.24
CA LYS A 264 -24.95 4.90 -1.13
C LYS A 264 -24.81 4.00 0.11
N PHE A 265 -24.77 2.69 -0.10
CA PHE A 265 -24.46 1.73 0.96
C PHE A 265 -23.04 1.89 1.51
N GLU A 266 -22.02 1.96 0.64
CA GLU A 266 -20.62 2.18 1.04
C GLU A 266 -20.47 3.45 1.89
N MET A 267 -21.14 4.53 1.49
CA MET A 267 -21.18 5.79 2.21
C MET A 267 -21.82 5.67 3.59
N MET A 268 -22.99 5.02 3.69
CA MET A 268 -23.66 4.76 4.98
C MET A 268 -22.76 3.94 5.92
N VAL A 269 -22.15 2.87 5.41
CA VAL A 269 -21.25 2.02 6.20
C VAL A 269 -20.02 2.82 6.66
N THR A 270 -19.44 3.61 5.76
CA THR A 270 -18.27 4.44 6.09
C THR A 270 -18.60 5.48 7.16
N TYR A 271 -19.77 6.13 7.07
CA TYR A 271 -20.26 7.05 8.11
C TYR A 271 -20.36 6.37 9.48
N LEU A 272 -21.04 5.21 9.56
CA LEU A 272 -21.21 4.48 10.82
C LEU A 272 -19.88 4.06 11.46
N ARG A 273 -18.89 3.72 10.64
CA ARG A 273 -17.54 3.31 11.11
C ARG A 273 -16.71 4.50 11.57
N THR A 274 -16.92 5.66 10.96
CA THR A 274 -16.08 6.85 11.13
C THR A 274 -16.18 7.46 12.52
N GLY A 275 -17.40 7.63 13.03
CA GLY A 275 -17.64 8.24 14.35
C GLY A 275 -16.84 7.55 15.46
N PRO A 276 -17.04 6.23 15.67
CA PRO A 276 -16.28 5.46 16.66
C PRO A 276 -14.77 5.47 16.38
N LYS A 277 -14.36 5.28 15.12
CA LYS A 277 -12.94 5.17 14.73
C LYS A 277 -12.10 6.39 15.14
N PHE A 278 -12.64 7.60 14.99
CA PHE A 278 -11.90 8.84 15.25
C PHE A 278 -12.25 9.50 16.59
N ASN A 279 -13.32 9.08 17.27
CA ASN A 279 -13.82 9.68 18.51
C ASN A 279 -13.90 11.21 18.37
N LEU A 280 -14.80 11.66 17.50
CA LEU A 280 -15.00 13.07 17.16
C LEU A 280 -15.91 13.77 18.17
N GLU A 281 -15.68 15.06 18.38
CA GLU A 281 -16.54 15.92 19.19
C GLU A 281 -17.88 16.21 18.48
N LEU A 282 -18.84 16.78 19.22
CA LEU A 282 -20.20 17.04 18.74
C LEU A 282 -20.23 17.88 17.45
N ASP A 283 -19.40 18.92 17.36
CA ASP A 283 -19.31 19.77 16.18
C ASP A 283 -18.80 19.01 14.95
N GLY A 284 -17.81 18.12 15.16
CA GLY A 284 -17.33 17.22 14.12
C GLY A 284 -18.41 16.26 13.65
N ILE A 285 -19.16 15.66 14.57
CA ILE A 285 -20.30 14.76 14.24
C ILE A 285 -21.39 15.52 13.48
N ALA A 286 -21.70 16.76 13.87
CA ALA A 286 -22.67 17.59 13.16
C ALA A 286 -22.22 17.88 11.72
N CYS A 287 -20.95 18.20 11.51
CA CYS A 287 -20.36 18.40 10.18
C CYS A 287 -20.41 17.12 9.32
N LEU A 288 -20.15 15.95 9.93
CA LEU A 288 -20.28 14.66 9.26
C LEU A 288 -21.71 14.40 8.79
N LYS A 289 -22.71 14.67 9.65
CA LYS A 289 -24.14 14.52 9.31
C LYS A 289 -24.57 15.49 8.21
N GLU A 290 -24.21 16.76 8.30
CA GLU A 290 -24.50 17.76 7.27
C GLU A 290 -23.95 17.31 5.90
N ALA A 291 -22.69 16.88 5.87
CA ALA A 291 -22.08 16.38 4.65
C ALA A 291 -22.71 15.09 4.14
N PHE A 292 -23.14 14.20 5.05
CA PHE A 292 -23.82 12.97 4.67
C PHE A 292 -25.13 13.24 3.94
N VAL A 293 -25.97 14.14 4.48
CA VAL A 293 -27.25 14.52 3.85
C VAL A 293 -27.04 15.09 2.45
N MET A 294 -26.02 15.94 2.28
CA MET A 294 -25.72 16.57 0.99
C MET A 294 -25.18 15.55 -0.03
N ILE A 295 -24.30 14.65 0.39
CA ILE A 295 -23.58 13.75 -0.53
C ILE A 295 -24.45 12.55 -0.94
N LEU A 296 -25.22 11.96 -0.02
CA LEU A 296 -25.89 10.66 -0.21
C LEU A 296 -26.75 10.56 -1.49
N PRO A 297 -27.50 11.59 -1.92
CA PRO A 297 -28.33 11.49 -3.12
C PRO A 297 -27.52 11.16 -4.38
N ASP A 298 -26.32 11.71 -4.52
CA ASP A 298 -25.42 11.54 -5.67
C ASP A 298 -23.95 11.42 -5.21
N PRO A 299 -23.57 10.28 -4.62
CA PRO A 299 -22.39 10.19 -3.75
C PRO A 299 -21.09 10.55 -4.47
N THR A 300 -20.89 10.02 -5.67
CA THR A 300 -19.67 10.23 -6.46
C THR A 300 -19.55 11.70 -6.89
N TYR A 301 -20.63 12.30 -7.38
CA TYR A 301 -20.64 13.66 -7.91
C TYR A 301 -20.55 14.73 -6.82
N ASN A 302 -21.37 14.63 -5.77
CA ASN A 302 -21.42 15.64 -4.71
C ASN A 302 -20.14 15.64 -3.88
N SER A 303 -19.52 14.48 -3.68
CA SER A 303 -18.20 14.41 -3.04
C SER A 303 -17.10 15.00 -3.92
N TYR A 304 -17.15 14.77 -5.24
CA TYR A 304 -16.21 15.37 -6.19
C TYR A 304 -16.31 16.90 -6.18
N LYS A 305 -17.53 17.46 -6.17
CA LYS A 305 -17.78 18.91 -6.07
C LYS A 305 -17.12 19.58 -4.87
N CYS A 306 -17.14 18.91 -3.72
CA CYS A 306 -16.58 19.47 -2.49
C CYS A 306 -15.06 19.41 -2.42
N ARG A 307 -14.42 18.55 -3.22
CA ARG A 307 -12.97 18.28 -3.20
C ARG A 307 -12.12 19.55 -3.26
N GLY A 308 -12.51 20.50 -4.12
CA GLY A 308 -11.79 21.77 -4.29
C GLY A 308 -11.82 22.61 -3.02
N ALA A 309 -12.99 23.12 -2.65
CA ALA A 309 -13.15 24.01 -1.50
C ALA A 309 -12.71 23.38 -0.17
N PHE A 310 -12.90 22.06 0.01
CA PHE A 310 -12.32 21.36 1.15
C PHE A 310 -10.80 21.32 1.13
N GLY A 311 -10.18 21.11 -0.03
CA GLY A 311 -8.72 21.13 -0.18
C GLY A 311 -8.14 22.47 0.27
N ASP A 312 -8.68 23.54 -0.28
CA ASP A 312 -8.21 24.93 -0.13
C ASP A 312 -8.27 25.33 1.35
N LEU A 313 -9.43 25.19 1.99
CA LEU A 313 -9.59 25.55 3.40
C LEU A 313 -8.76 24.67 4.36
N ASN A 314 -8.58 23.38 4.05
CA ASN A 314 -7.85 22.46 4.94
C ASN A 314 -6.33 22.73 4.99
N GLN A 315 -5.76 23.34 3.94
CA GLN A 315 -4.37 23.75 3.93
C GLN A 315 -4.11 24.88 4.94
N HIS A 316 -5.11 25.74 5.19
CA HIS A 316 -5.00 26.91 6.06
C HIS A 316 -5.38 26.64 7.52
N VAL A 317 -5.73 25.40 7.88
CA VAL A 317 -5.99 24.99 9.27
C VAL A 317 -4.75 25.32 10.11
N PHE A 318 -4.93 26.04 11.22
CA PHE A 318 -3.88 26.59 12.08
C PHE A 318 -2.97 27.67 11.47
N ALA A 319 -3.20 28.15 10.24
CA ALA A 319 -2.32 29.13 9.62
C ALA A 319 -2.25 30.47 10.39
N LYS A 320 -3.28 30.80 11.18
CA LYS A 320 -3.36 31.98 12.06
C LYS A 320 -3.26 31.63 13.55
N THR A 321 -2.81 30.43 13.90
CA THR A 321 -2.70 30.00 15.30
C THR A 321 -1.70 30.84 16.11
N SER A 322 -1.95 30.96 17.42
CA SER A 322 -1.04 31.54 18.41
C SER A 322 -0.40 30.49 19.33
N SER A 323 -0.55 29.20 19.03
CA SER A 323 0.00 28.13 19.87
C SER A 323 1.52 28.12 19.96
N GLY A 324 2.00 27.69 21.12
CA GLY A 324 3.39 27.27 21.30
C GLY A 324 3.75 26.08 20.40
N ALA A 325 5.04 25.85 20.24
CA ALA A 325 5.60 24.73 19.51
C ALA A 325 6.58 23.96 20.40
N PRO A 326 6.78 22.65 20.19
CA PRO A 326 7.89 21.92 20.80
C PRO A 326 9.21 22.50 20.27
N PRO A 327 10.25 22.68 21.10
CA PRO A 327 11.46 23.34 20.66
C PRO A 327 12.33 22.41 19.80
N ILE A 328 12.11 22.32 18.49
CA ILE A 328 12.88 21.40 17.62
C ILE A 328 14.11 22.09 17.03
N SER A 329 15.29 21.52 17.31
CA SER A 329 16.61 22.00 16.84
C SER A 329 16.67 22.17 15.33
N ILE A 330 17.26 23.28 14.87
CA ILE A 330 17.50 23.59 13.44
C ILE A 330 18.97 23.35 13.02
N ASN A 331 19.82 22.91 13.96
CA ASN A 331 21.24 22.66 13.70
C ASN A 331 21.40 21.62 12.60
N ASN A 332 22.34 21.82 11.66
CA ASN A 332 22.63 20.89 10.56
C ASN A 332 21.54 20.75 9.47
N ILE A 333 20.51 21.62 9.43
CA ILE A 333 19.47 21.63 8.37
C ILE A 333 20.05 21.79 6.95
N SER A 334 21.24 22.39 6.83
CA SER A 334 21.99 22.54 5.58
C SER A 334 22.76 21.28 5.15
N SER A 335 22.62 20.17 5.88
CA SER A 335 23.33 18.92 5.63
C SER A 335 22.39 17.71 5.70
N THR A 336 22.89 16.55 5.28
CA THR A 336 22.18 15.28 5.40
C THR A 336 22.29 14.63 6.78
N ASN A 337 22.94 15.27 7.74
CA ASN A 337 23.09 14.79 9.13
C ASN A 337 21.97 15.27 10.06
N PHE A 338 20.93 15.88 9.51
CA PHE A 338 19.87 16.47 10.32
C PHE A 338 19.07 15.38 11.07
N LYS A 339 18.96 15.51 12.39
CA LYS A 339 18.28 14.60 13.32
C LYS A 339 17.30 15.38 14.20
N LEU A 340 16.21 14.73 14.59
CA LEU A 340 15.21 15.30 15.48
C LEU A 340 15.77 15.41 16.91
N GLU A 341 16.07 16.63 17.33
CA GLU A 341 16.60 16.93 18.66
C GLU A 341 15.81 18.11 19.25
N HIS A 342 15.63 18.13 20.58
CA HIS A 342 15.08 19.31 21.24
C HIS A 342 16.18 20.36 21.40
N ASP A 343 15.83 21.59 21.05
CA ASP A 343 16.61 22.75 21.39
C ASP A 343 16.44 23.08 22.87
N THR A 344 17.53 23.46 23.51
CA THR A 344 17.54 23.88 24.92
C THR A 344 17.10 25.34 25.07
N HIS A 345 17.07 26.10 23.97
CA HIS A 345 16.61 27.48 23.96
C HIS A 345 15.08 27.56 23.84
N LYS A 346 14.48 28.53 24.55
CA LYS A 346 13.03 28.78 24.45
C LYS A 346 12.68 29.27 23.03
N PRO A 347 11.64 28.72 22.38
CA PRO A 347 11.20 29.18 21.08
C PRO A 347 10.77 30.65 21.17
N MET A 348 11.25 31.50 20.25
CA MET A 348 10.84 32.91 20.22
C MET A 348 9.41 33.00 19.68
N ILE A 349 8.48 33.43 20.54
CA ILE A 349 7.04 33.47 20.26
C ILE A 349 6.67 34.59 19.25
N SER A 350 7.53 35.59 19.04
CA SER A 350 7.09 36.93 18.63
C SER A 350 7.05 37.26 17.13
N SER A 351 7.40 36.36 16.20
CA SER A 351 7.41 36.69 14.76
C SER A 351 7.15 35.50 13.85
N SER A 352 5.92 34.98 13.90
CA SER A 352 5.48 33.86 13.05
C SER A 352 4.43 34.29 12.05
N LEU A 353 4.57 33.85 10.80
CA LEU A 353 3.77 34.27 9.64
C LEU A 353 3.46 33.06 8.75
N ASN A 354 2.24 33.02 8.22
CA ASN A 354 1.89 32.26 7.03
C ASN A 354 1.10 33.17 6.10
N VAL A 355 1.47 33.21 4.82
CA VAL A 355 0.63 33.89 3.81
C VAL A 355 -0.56 33.00 3.50
N ILE A 356 -1.73 33.61 3.46
CA ILE A 356 -3.00 32.96 3.15
C ILE A 356 -3.60 33.69 1.96
N ASP A 357 -4.10 32.92 1.01
CA ASP A 357 -4.88 33.44 -0.10
C ASP A 357 -6.31 33.73 0.39
N GLU A 358 -6.52 34.96 0.89
CA GLU A 358 -7.81 35.38 1.46
C GLU A 358 -8.94 35.30 0.41
N GLU A 359 -8.66 35.53 -0.86
CA GLU A 359 -9.65 35.44 -1.94
C GLU A 359 -10.10 33.99 -2.14
N SER A 360 -9.15 33.05 -2.26
CA SER A 360 -9.45 31.62 -2.39
C SER A 360 -10.18 31.06 -1.16
N VAL A 361 -9.82 31.52 0.05
CA VAL A 361 -10.51 31.17 1.28
C VAL A 361 -11.96 31.64 1.27
N VAL A 362 -12.22 32.89 0.89
CA VAL A 362 -13.58 33.46 0.83
C VAL A 362 -14.41 32.77 -0.24
N GLU A 363 -13.85 32.53 -1.43
CA GLU A 363 -14.53 31.80 -2.51
C GLU A 363 -14.91 30.38 -2.04
N SER A 364 -13.97 29.64 -1.47
CA SER A 364 -14.18 28.28 -0.98
C SER A 364 -15.23 28.21 0.13
N TYR A 365 -15.19 29.16 1.07
CA TYR A 365 -16.20 29.30 2.12
C TYR A 365 -17.60 29.51 1.54
N ASN A 366 -17.75 30.45 0.61
CA ASN A 366 -19.03 30.75 -0.03
C ASN A 366 -19.53 29.55 -0.87
N LYS A 367 -18.64 28.88 -1.58
CA LYS A 367 -18.95 27.70 -2.40
C LYS A 367 -19.49 26.53 -1.56
N LEU A 368 -18.89 26.26 -0.40
CA LEU A 368 -19.41 25.25 0.52
C LEU A 368 -20.81 25.61 1.04
N LYS A 369 -21.07 26.89 1.37
CA LYS A 369 -22.41 27.34 1.77
C LYS A 369 -23.44 27.19 0.65
N GLN A 370 -23.06 27.47 -0.60
CA GLN A 370 -23.92 27.25 -1.76
C GLN A 370 -24.27 25.76 -1.94
N PHE A 371 -23.38 24.85 -1.55
CA PHE A 371 -23.66 23.42 -1.53
C PHE A 371 -24.47 22.95 -0.31
N GLY A 372 -24.85 23.85 0.60
CA GLY A 372 -25.57 23.52 1.84
C GLY A 372 -24.67 23.01 2.98
N LEU A 373 -23.35 23.19 2.88
CA LEU A 373 -22.37 22.77 3.88
C LEU A 373 -21.98 23.94 4.81
N HIS A 374 -22.95 24.50 5.52
CA HIS A 374 -22.77 25.69 6.34
C HIS A 374 -21.88 25.46 7.57
N LEU A 375 -22.09 24.33 8.27
CA LEU A 375 -21.32 23.96 9.46
C LEU A 375 -19.88 23.64 9.08
N ASN A 376 -19.67 22.85 8.03
CA ASN A 376 -18.33 22.53 7.53
C ASN A 376 -17.57 23.80 7.11
N ALA A 377 -18.21 24.72 6.38
CA ALA A 377 -17.60 25.97 5.95
C ALA A 377 -17.17 26.82 7.15
N LYS A 378 -18.04 26.96 8.14
CA LYS A 378 -17.76 27.70 9.38
C LYS A 378 -16.61 27.08 10.17
N LEU A 379 -16.66 25.77 10.42
CA LEU A 379 -15.65 25.04 11.19
C LEU A 379 -14.26 25.21 10.57
N LEU A 380 -14.13 25.01 9.25
CA LEU A 380 -12.85 25.12 8.56
C LEU A 380 -12.30 26.55 8.58
N LEU A 381 -13.14 27.57 8.42
CA LEU A 381 -12.72 28.97 8.50
C LEU A 381 -12.20 29.33 9.91
N GLU A 382 -12.93 28.92 10.95
CA GLU A 382 -12.55 29.17 12.35
C GLU A 382 -11.29 28.39 12.75
N SER A 383 -11.08 27.19 12.17
CA SER A 383 -9.93 26.34 12.47
C SER A 383 -8.57 26.95 12.11
N GLN A 384 -8.55 28.01 11.31
CA GLN A 384 -7.34 28.80 11.04
C GLN A 384 -6.74 29.40 12.34
N TYR A 385 -7.59 29.71 13.33
CA TYR A 385 -7.21 30.39 14.57
C TYR A 385 -7.10 29.45 15.78
N TYR A 386 -7.46 28.17 15.61
CA TYR A 386 -7.50 27.23 16.73
C TYR A 386 -6.11 27.02 17.35
N GLN A 387 -6.12 26.68 18.64
CA GLN A 387 -4.91 26.20 19.30
C GLN A 387 -4.56 24.80 18.79
N VAL A 388 -3.28 24.52 18.55
CA VAL A 388 -2.77 23.22 18.14
C VAL A 388 -2.82 22.26 19.33
N ASN A 389 -3.84 21.42 19.35
CA ASN A 389 -4.01 20.31 20.29
C ASN A 389 -4.71 19.14 19.59
N LYS A 390 -4.75 17.96 20.22
CA LYS A 390 -5.30 16.74 19.61
C LYS A 390 -6.76 16.88 19.16
N ALA A 391 -7.61 17.56 19.94
CA ALA A 391 -9.02 17.76 19.63
C ALA A 391 -9.21 18.64 18.39
N ASN A 392 -8.59 19.83 18.39
CA ASN A 392 -8.67 20.78 17.29
C ASN A 392 -8.04 20.23 16.00
N MET A 393 -6.97 19.42 16.10
CA MET A 393 -6.40 18.76 14.92
C MET A 393 -7.37 17.78 14.27
N LYS A 394 -8.16 17.03 15.07
CA LYS A 394 -9.21 16.16 14.53
C LYS A 394 -10.29 16.98 13.83
N LEU A 395 -10.76 18.06 14.47
CA LEU A 395 -11.78 18.96 13.90
C LEU A 395 -11.31 19.57 12.56
N GLY A 396 -10.07 20.07 12.52
CA GLY A 396 -9.46 20.61 11.30
C GLY A 396 -9.25 19.58 10.17
N LYS A 397 -9.50 18.29 10.42
CA LYS A 397 -9.42 17.20 9.43
C LYS A 397 -10.76 16.51 9.15
N VAL A 398 -11.86 17.01 9.71
CA VAL A 398 -13.22 16.44 9.49
C VAL A 398 -13.59 16.40 8.01
N ASN A 399 -13.21 17.40 7.23
CA ASN A 399 -13.50 17.44 5.80
C ASN A 399 -12.75 16.35 5.00
N ARG A 400 -11.54 15.94 5.44
CA ARG A 400 -10.82 14.79 4.89
C ARG A 400 -11.58 13.50 5.16
N ILE A 401 -12.13 13.39 6.36
CA ILE A 401 -13.00 12.26 6.72
C ILE A 401 -14.25 12.23 5.83
N VAL A 402 -14.91 13.38 5.59
CA VAL A 402 -16.06 13.49 4.69
C VAL A 402 -15.73 13.02 3.27
N LEU A 403 -14.60 13.45 2.70
CA LEU A 403 -14.17 13.02 1.36
C LEU A 403 -13.90 11.51 1.25
N SER A 404 -13.79 10.80 2.38
CA SER A 404 -13.59 9.36 2.41
C SER A 404 -14.87 8.54 2.24
N TYR A 405 -16.05 9.15 2.40
CA TYR A 405 -17.35 8.47 2.41
C TYR A 405 -17.61 7.62 1.17
N CYS A 406 -17.24 8.09 -0.01
CA CYS A 406 -17.47 7.36 -1.26
C CYS A 406 -16.34 6.39 -1.63
N GLY A 407 -15.36 6.23 -0.72
CA GLY A 407 -14.17 5.40 -0.87
C GLY A 407 -13.45 5.61 -2.18
N TYR A 408 -13.31 4.55 -2.98
CA TYR A 408 -12.70 4.64 -4.31
C TYR A 408 -13.73 5.12 -5.32
N THR A 409 -13.45 6.23 -5.97
CA THR A 409 -14.26 6.78 -7.05
C THR A 409 -13.32 7.05 -8.22
N GLY A 410 -13.81 6.87 -9.45
CA GLY A 410 -12.99 7.00 -10.64
C GLY A 410 -13.71 7.79 -11.72
N THR A 411 -12.91 8.33 -12.65
CA THR A 411 -13.40 8.81 -13.93
C THR A 411 -13.32 7.68 -14.96
N HIS A 412 -14.11 7.81 -16.04
CA HIS A 412 -14.05 6.89 -17.16
C HIS A 412 -12.61 6.85 -17.70
N ALA A 413 -12.06 5.66 -17.98
CA ALA A 413 -10.64 5.56 -18.31
C ALA A 413 -10.28 6.36 -19.57
N ALA A 414 -11.16 6.42 -20.58
CA ALA A 414 -10.92 7.27 -21.74
C ALA A 414 -10.95 8.77 -21.38
N SER A 415 -11.85 9.19 -20.49
CA SER A 415 -11.90 10.58 -20.03
C SER A 415 -10.68 10.95 -19.19
N ALA A 416 -10.18 10.01 -18.38
CA ALA A 416 -8.96 10.14 -17.60
C ALA A 416 -7.72 10.24 -18.49
N ILE A 417 -7.61 9.38 -19.52
CA ILE A 417 -6.56 9.44 -20.54
C ILE A 417 -6.53 10.83 -21.17
N VAL A 418 -7.66 11.32 -21.66
CA VAL A 418 -7.73 12.65 -22.28
C VAL A 418 -7.37 13.73 -21.25
N SER A 419 -8.01 13.74 -20.08
CA SER A 419 -7.75 14.74 -19.03
C SER A 419 -6.29 14.82 -18.59
N GLN A 420 -5.59 13.67 -18.55
CA GLN A 420 -4.20 13.59 -18.13
C GLN A 420 -3.24 14.13 -19.22
N PHE A 421 -3.62 14.08 -20.49
CA PHE A 421 -2.78 14.49 -21.62
C PHE A 421 -3.17 15.85 -22.24
N THR A 422 -4.26 16.49 -21.78
CA THR A 422 -4.69 17.81 -22.29
C THR A 422 -4.21 19.03 -21.50
N GLY A 423 -3.69 18.84 -20.29
CA GLY A 423 -3.70 19.87 -19.23
C GLY A 423 -3.18 21.26 -19.60
N THR A 424 -2.12 21.37 -20.40
CA THR A 424 -1.42 22.64 -20.67
C THR A 424 -1.38 23.04 -22.14
N ARG A 425 -2.28 22.47 -22.96
CA ARG A 425 -2.34 22.70 -24.42
C ARG A 425 -2.33 24.18 -24.80
N ASP A 426 -3.17 25.00 -24.14
CA ASP A 426 -3.39 26.40 -24.53
C ASP A 426 -2.16 27.29 -24.34
N LYS A 427 -1.14 26.80 -23.62
CA LYS A 427 0.09 27.55 -23.37
C LYS A 427 1.18 27.30 -24.42
N GLY A 428 1.02 26.29 -25.30
CA GLY A 428 1.99 25.94 -26.33
C GLY A 428 3.25 25.22 -25.80
N PRO A 429 4.18 24.81 -26.68
CA PRO A 429 5.31 23.95 -26.30
C PRO A 429 6.54 24.70 -25.76
N SER A 430 6.60 26.03 -25.91
CA SER A 430 7.84 26.80 -25.75
C SER A 430 8.01 27.46 -24.38
N ILE A 431 9.09 27.12 -23.68
CA ILE A 431 9.43 27.66 -22.35
C ILE A 431 10.51 28.75 -22.44
N SER A 432 10.79 29.43 -21.32
CA SER A 432 11.93 30.36 -21.24
C SER A 432 13.27 29.64 -21.45
N LYS A 433 14.23 30.33 -22.06
CA LYS A 433 15.56 29.77 -22.34
C LYS A 433 16.30 29.42 -21.05
N GLU A 434 16.19 30.26 -20.02
CA GLU A 434 16.84 30.02 -18.72
C GLU A 434 16.32 28.74 -18.05
N PHE A 435 15.01 28.48 -18.16
CA PHE A 435 14.42 27.26 -17.61
C PHE A 435 14.84 26.02 -18.42
N TYR A 436 14.87 26.14 -19.75
CA TYR A 436 15.37 25.09 -20.66
C TYR A 436 16.81 24.72 -20.33
N ASP A 437 17.71 25.70 -20.28
CA ASP A 437 19.13 25.52 -20.02
C ASP A 437 19.36 24.90 -18.62
N ALA A 438 18.58 25.30 -17.62
CA ALA A 438 18.63 24.71 -16.28
C ALA A 438 18.25 23.22 -16.27
N ILE A 439 17.22 22.81 -17.03
CA ILE A 439 16.81 21.40 -17.15
C ILE A 439 17.89 20.58 -17.85
N VAL A 440 18.48 21.10 -18.94
CA VAL A 440 19.58 20.44 -19.66
C VAL A 440 20.75 20.19 -18.71
N GLN A 441 21.19 21.23 -18.00
CA GLN A 441 22.34 21.14 -17.10
C GLN A 441 22.06 20.22 -15.90
N ASN A 442 20.88 20.32 -15.30
CA ASN A 442 20.49 19.47 -14.17
C ASN A 442 20.37 18.00 -14.59
N THR A 443 19.86 17.71 -15.79
CA THR A 443 19.85 16.34 -16.35
C THR A 443 21.26 15.78 -16.49
N TYR A 444 22.17 16.56 -17.08
CA TYR A 444 23.57 16.16 -17.22
C TYR A 444 24.25 15.92 -15.87
N ASN A 445 24.10 16.83 -14.91
CA ASN A 445 24.72 16.72 -13.59
C ASN A 445 24.30 15.43 -12.87
N TYR A 446 23.01 15.08 -12.90
CA TYR A 446 22.54 13.84 -12.28
C TYR A 446 23.07 12.58 -12.97
N MET A 447 23.23 12.60 -14.29
CA MET A 447 23.82 11.48 -15.03
C MET A 447 25.30 11.34 -14.73
N ASP A 448 26.02 12.45 -14.63
CA ASP A 448 27.45 12.48 -14.36
C ASP A 448 27.78 12.04 -12.93
N ASP A 449 27.12 12.63 -11.93
CA ASP A 449 27.26 12.23 -10.53
C ASP A 449 26.84 10.76 -10.32
N GLY A 450 25.88 10.28 -11.12
CA GLY A 450 25.46 8.87 -11.15
C GLY A 450 26.56 7.94 -11.66
N LEU A 451 27.27 8.36 -12.71
CA LEU A 451 28.41 7.63 -13.27
C LEU A 451 29.60 7.63 -12.33
N GLU A 452 29.91 8.72 -11.62
CA GLU A 452 31.00 8.74 -10.63
C GLU A 452 30.82 7.68 -9.51
N ARG A 453 29.59 7.18 -9.34
CA ARG A 453 29.20 6.25 -8.27
C ARG A 453 29.08 4.80 -8.70
N GLY A 454 29.24 4.52 -9.99
CA GLY A 454 29.06 3.18 -10.54
C GLY A 454 29.61 3.06 -11.94
N SER A 455 29.23 2.00 -12.62
CA SER A 455 29.58 1.80 -14.02
C SER A 455 28.35 1.33 -14.77
N PHE A 456 28.24 1.74 -16.03
CA PHE A 456 27.26 1.16 -16.93
C PHE A 456 27.56 -0.32 -17.16
N ALA A 457 26.52 -1.08 -17.49
CA ALA A 457 26.65 -2.50 -17.75
C ALA A 457 27.43 -2.74 -19.04
N THR A 458 28.52 -3.49 -18.94
CA THR A 458 29.28 -3.95 -20.12
C THR A 458 28.40 -4.88 -20.96
N PRO A 459 28.64 -4.99 -22.28
CA PRO A 459 27.88 -5.88 -23.18
C PRO A 459 27.60 -7.28 -22.60
N GLN A 460 28.61 -7.91 -21.99
CA GLN A 460 28.56 -9.25 -21.41
C GLN A 460 27.65 -9.36 -20.17
N SER A 461 27.32 -8.23 -19.53
CA SER A 461 26.54 -8.17 -18.29
C SER A 461 25.13 -7.60 -18.47
N ARG A 462 24.77 -7.14 -19.68
CA ARG A 462 23.48 -6.52 -19.98
C ARG A 462 22.30 -7.47 -19.74
N LEU A 463 22.43 -8.76 -20.07
CA LEU A 463 21.38 -9.76 -19.82
C LEU A 463 21.11 -9.97 -18.32
N ASP A 464 22.12 -9.88 -17.46
CA ASP A 464 21.93 -9.95 -16.00
C ASP A 464 21.13 -8.74 -15.49
N VAL A 465 21.38 -7.57 -16.06
CA VAL A 465 20.61 -6.35 -15.76
C VAL A 465 19.15 -6.51 -16.19
N LEU A 466 18.88 -7.05 -17.39
CA LEU A 466 17.53 -7.33 -17.84
C LEU A 466 16.81 -8.30 -16.89
N PHE A 467 17.48 -9.42 -16.56
CA PHE A 467 16.92 -10.45 -15.69
C PHE A 467 16.52 -9.88 -14.32
N LYS A 468 17.39 -9.08 -13.69
CA LYS A 468 17.10 -8.41 -12.42
C LYS A 468 16.09 -7.25 -12.56
N GLY A 469 15.99 -6.67 -13.76
CA GLY A 469 15.05 -5.61 -14.12
C GLY A 469 13.58 -6.03 -14.06
N GLY A 470 13.30 -7.33 -13.98
CA GLY A 470 11.94 -7.86 -13.82
C GLY A 470 11.16 -7.32 -12.61
N THR A 471 11.85 -6.86 -11.56
CA THR A 471 11.24 -6.32 -10.33
C THR A 471 11.00 -4.81 -10.31
N SER A 472 11.45 -4.07 -11.34
CA SER A 472 11.39 -2.58 -11.36
C SER A 472 10.13 -2.06 -12.11
N SER A 473 10.07 -0.79 -12.55
CA SER A 473 8.90 -0.11 -13.14
C SER A 473 8.12 -0.88 -14.23
N ALA A 474 6.86 -0.47 -14.51
CA ALA A 474 5.98 -1.20 -15.43
C ALA A 474 6.47 -1.14 -16.89
N SER A 475 6.37 -2.26 -17.61
CA SER A 475 6.64 -2.34 -19.05
C SER A 475 5.53 -3.12 -19.75
N SER A 476 5.40 -2.93 -21.06
CA SER A 476 4.40 -3.59 -21.89
C SER A 476 5.02 -4.22 -23.13
N THR A 477 4.39 -5.28 -23.61
CA THR A 477 4.85 -6.15 -24.72
C THR A 477 3.62 -6.79 -25.36
N PHE A 478 3.73 -7.23 -26.63
CA PHE A 478 2.59 -7.81 -27.35
C PHE A 478 2.58 -9.34 -27.35
N GLU A 479 3.77 -9.93 -27.36
CA GLU A 479 3.94 -11.38 -27.42
C GLU A 479 4.04 -11.96 -26.01
N HIS A 480 3.22 -12.98 -25.74
CA HIS A 480 3.19 -13.68 -24.47
C HIS A 480 3.03 -15.18 -24.73
N LYS A 481 3.88 -15.99 -24.10
CA LYS A 481 3.62 -17.44 -24.03
C LYS A 481 2.38 -17.70 -23.18
N SER A 482 1.72 -18.81 -23.45
CA SER A 482 0.53 -19.25 -22.70
C SER A 482 0.76 -20.63 -22.12
N VAL A 483 0.20 -20.87 -20.95
CA VAL A 483 0.17 -22.19 -20.32
C VAL A 483 -1.25 -22.72 -20.45
N ASN A 484 -1.37 -23.94 -20.99
CA ASN A 484 -2.62 -24.69 -21.05
C ASN A 484 -2.45 -26.00 -20.29
N ALA A 485 -3.29 -26.24 -19.29
CA ALA A 485 -3.20 -27.43 -18.45
C ALA A 485 -4.55 -27.85 -17.85
N PHE A 486 -4.70 -29.12 -17.49
CA PHE A 486 -5.86 -29.70 -16.83
C PHE A 486 -5.57 -30.02 -15.37
N ILE A 487 -5.97 -29.13 -14.48
CA ILE A 487 -5.79 -29.33 -13.04
C ILE A 487 -6.88 -30.23 -12.48
N LYS A 488 -6.44 -31.25 -11.73
CA LYS A 488 -7.31 -32.25 -11.11
C LYS A 488 -7.08 -32.30 -9.60
N TYR A 489 -8.16 -32.28 -8.83
CA TYR A 489 -8.08 -32.52 -7.39
C TYR A 489 -9.33 -33.24 -6.87
N ASN A 490 -9.16 -34.03 -5.81
CA ASN A 490 -10.26 -34.77 -5.21
C ASN A 490 -10.76 -34.03 -3.96
N THR A 491 -12.08 -33.94 -3.80
CA THR A 491 -12.73 -33.33 -2.65
C THR A 491 -13.90 -34.21 -2.18
N PRO A 492 -14.01 -34.49 -0.86
CA PRO A 492 -15.17 -35.17 -0.30
C PRO A 492 -16.33 -34.20 -0.01
N PHE A 493 -16.16 -32.90 -0.20
CA PHE A 493 -17.09 -31.86 0.30
C PHE A 493 -18.13 -31.40 -0.74
N LEU A 494 -18.31 -32.16 -1.81
CA LEU A 494 -19.30 -31.93 -2.85
C LEU A 494 -20.43 -32.97 -2.75
N THR A 495 -21.52 -32.72 -3.47
CA THR A 495 -22.66 -33.63 -3.56
C THR A 495 -22.91 -34.07 -5.00
N HIS A 496 -23.81 -35.06 -5.18
CA HIS A 496 -24.29 -35.44 -6.50
C HIS A 496 -24.91 -34.28 -7.29
N LYS A 497 -25.40 -33.22 -6.63
CA LYS A 497 -25.88 -31.99 -7.31
C LYS A 497 -24.77 -31.21 -8.01
N ALA A 498 -23.52 -31.40 -7.59
CA ALA A 498 -22.35 -30.77 -8.20
C ALA A 498 -21.77 -31.58 -9.38
N LEU A 499 -22.35 -32.74 -9.72
CA LEU A 499 -21.93 -33.53 -10.87
C LEU A 499 -22.14 -32.73 -12.15
N GLU A 500 -21.04 -32.54 -12.89
CA GLU A 500 -21.04 -31.85 -14.16
C GLU A 500 -20.17 -32.65 -15.14
N PRO A 501 -20.73 -33.18 -16.24
CA PRO A 501 -20.00 -34.00 -17.19
C PRO A 501 -18.68 -33.33 -17.64
N GLY A 502 -17.56 -34.03 -17.47
CA GLY A 502 -16.23 -33.54 -17.86
C GLY A 502 -15.59 -32.52 -16.91
N LYS A 503 -16.30 -32.03 -15.89
CA LYS A 503 -15.76 -31.07 -14.90
C LYS A 503 -15.77 -31.58 -13.46
N VAL A 504 -16.81 -32.31 -13.06
CA VAL A 504 -16.90 -32.91 -11.72
C VAL A 504 -17.38 -34.35 -11.85
N LEU A 505 -16.52 -35.29 -11.47
CA LEU A 505 -16.76 -36.74 -11.58
C LEU A 505 -16.79 -37.37 -10.20
N GLN A 506 -17.72 -38.29 -9.95
CA GLN A 506 -17.69 -39.10 -8.74
C GLN A 506 -16.71 -40.26 -8.90
N LYS A 507 -15.90 -40.49 -7.87
CA LYS A 507 -14.99 -41.63 -7.78
C LYS A 507 -15.65 -42.81 -7.07
N LYS A 508 -15.04 -43.99 -7.22
CA LYS A 508 -15.50 -45.24 -6.59
C LYS A 508 -15.50 -45.20 -5.06
N ASP A 509 -14.65 -44.35 -4.46
CA ASP A 509 -14.56 -44.14 -3.00
C ASP A 509 -15.59 -43.12 -2.47
N GLY A 510 -16.52 -42.66 -3.31
CA GLY A 510 -17.54 -41.67 -2.96
C GLY A 510 -17.06 -40.22 -3.00
N THR A 511 -15.75 -39.97 -3.20
CA THR A 511 -15.22 -38.60 -3.35
C THR A 511 -15.47 -38.04 -4.74
N PHE A 512 -15.37 -36.72 -4.90
CA PHE A 512 -15.54 -36.04 -6.19
C PHE A 512 -14.20 -35.56 -6.73
N GLN A 513 -13.90 -35.86 -7.98
CA GLN A 513 -12.78 -35.30 -8.73
C GLN A 513 -13.24 -34.06 -9.49
N VAL A 514 -12.63 -32.92 -9.19
CA VAL A 514 -12.82 -31.68 -9.95
C VAL A 514 -11.72 -31.58 -11.00
N ILE A 515 -12.11 -31.29 -12.24
CA ILE A 515 -11.25 -31.10 -13.40
C ILE A 515 -11.44 -29.66 -13.90
N THR A 516 -10.39 -28.86 -13.85
CA THR A 516 -10.40 -27.46 -14.30
C THR A 516 -9.37 -27.28 -15.40
N LYS A 517 -9.82 -26.84 -16.58
CA LYS A 517 -8.93 -26.42 -17.66
C LYS A 517 -8.46 -24.99 -17.40
N ILE A 518 -7.15 -24.79 -17.44
CA ILE A 518 -6.51 -23.48 -17.32
C ILE A 518 -5.96 -23.09 -18.67
N SER A 519 -6.17 -21.84 -19.05
CA SER A 519 -5.57 -21.21 -20.23
C SER A 519 -5.13 -19.81 -19.85
N ALA A 520 -3.87 -19.68 -19.44
CA ALA A 520 -3.33 -18.46 -18.86
C ALA A 520 -2.22 -17.89 -19.73
N LYS A 521 -2.32 -16.60 -20.09
CA LYS A 521 -1.23 -15.86 -20.73
C LYS A 521 -0.22 -15.41 -19.68
N LEU A 522 1.06 -15.66 -19.90
CA LEU A 522 2.17 -15.24 -19.03
C LEU A 522 2.47 -13.75 -19.21
N ARG A 523 1.58 -12.90 -18.69
CA ARG A 523 1.63 -11.44 -18.87
C ARG A 523 2.58 -10.72 -17.93
N THR A 524 3.04 -11.39 -16.86
CA THR A 524 3.95 -10.75 -15.91
C THR A 524 5.28 -10.44 -16.58
N LYS A 525 5.87 -9.28 -16.27
CA LYS A 525 7.14 -8.85 -16.87
C LYS A 525 8.26 -9.88 -16.64
N ASN A 526 8.36 -10.42 -15.43
CA ASN A 526 9.30 -11.50 -15.09
C ASN A 526 9.13 -12.71 -16.02
N ALA A 527 7.89 -13.18 -16.19
CA ALA A 527 7.64 -14.31 -17.07
C ALA A 527 7.98 -13.96 -18.52
N ASN A 528 7.69 -12.74 -18.98
CA ASN A 528 8.00 -12.38 -20.37
C ASN A 528 9.50 -12.20 -20.63
N ILE A 529 10.26 -11.66 -19.68
CA ILE A 529 11.72 -11.60 -19.77
C ILE A 529 12.31 -13.01 -19.93
N ILE A 530 11.80 -13.98 -19.16
CA ILE A 530 12.27 -15.38 -19.22
C ILE A 530 11.82 -16.08 -20.51
N THR A 531 10.60 -15.83 -20.96
CA THR A 531 9.98 -16.58 -22.06
C THR A 531 10.21 -15.98 -23.45
N ASN A 532 10.37 -14.66 -23.58
CA ASN A 532 10.60 -13.94 -24.84
C ASN A 532 11.55 -12.72 -24.61
N PRO A 533 12.83 -12.93 -24.28
CA PRO A 533 13.79 -11.85 -24.03
C PRO A 533 14.02 -10.93 -25.25
N ALA A 534 13.75 -11.40 -26.47
CA ALA A 534 13.83 -10.61 -27.69
C ALA A 534 12.96 -9.34 -27.67
N ASN A 535 11.80 -9.38 -27.00
CA ASN A 535 10.92 -8.22 -26.80
C ASN A 535 11.57 -7.05 -26.04
N PHE A 536 12.71 -7.31 -25.38
CA PHE A 536 13.46 -6.35 -24.59
C PHE A 536 14.83 -6.06 -25.17
N THR A 537 15.46 -7.02 -25.84
CA THR A 537 16.85 -6.92 -26.29
C THR A 537 17.00 -6.37 -27.70
N LEU A 538 15.96 -6.49 -28.53
CA LEU A 538 15.95 -5.97 -29.89
C LEU A 538 15.17 -4.65 -29.92
N TYR A 539 15.81 -3.58 -30.35
CA TYR A 539 15.20 -2.28 -30.55
C TYR A 539 15.07 -1.97 -32.04
N SER A 540 13.92 -1.42 -32.44
CA SER A 540 13.79 -0.76 -33.74
C SER A 540 13.18 0.62 -33.55
N SER A 541 13.43 1.56 -34.47
CA SER A 541 12.83 2.91 -34.40
C SER A 541 11.29 2.86 -34.34
N SER A 542 10.67 1.84 -34.96
CA SER A 542 9.22 1.61 -34.90
C SER A 542 8.69 1.26 -33.51
N ASP A 543 9.55 0.83 -32.57
CA ASP A 543 9.16 0.56 -31.19
C ASP A 543 8.67 1.82 -30.46
N LEU A 544 9.12 3.00 -30.88
CA LEU A 544 8.65 4.30 -30.38
C LEU A 544 7.23 4.63 -30.86
N GLU A 545 6.79 4.01 -31.96
CA GLU A 545 5.49 4.25 -32.62
C GLU A 545 4.45 3.15 -32.27
N ARG A 546 4.82 2.15 -31.47
CA ARG A 546 3.92 1.07 -31.08
C ARG A 546 2.80 1.55 -30.16
N LYS A 547 1.59 1.02 -30.35
CA LYS A 547 0.42 1.26 -29.50
C LYS A 547 0.51 0.45 -28.19
N ILE A 548 0.93 1.07 -27.10
CA ILE A 548 1.16 0.43 -25.81
C ILE A 548 -0.13 0.38 -24.98
N LYS A 549 -0.47 -0.76 -24.36
CA LYS A 549 -1.62 -0.82 -23.44
C LYS A 549 -1.39 0.03 -22.18
N ALA A 550 -2.27 0.99 -21.95
CA ALA A 550 -2.30 1.82 -20.75
C ALA A 550 -2.82 1.03 -19.54
N GLY A 551 -2.20 1.24 -18.38
CA GLY A 551 -2.73 0.80 -17.10
C GLY A 551 -3.64 1.87 -16.48
N SER A 552 -4.34 1.53 -15.40
CA SER A 552 -5.06 2.53 -14.61
C SER A 552 -4.96 2.25 -13.11
N ARG A 553 -5.16 3.30 -12.31
CA ARG A 553 -5.14 3.28 -10.85
C ARG A 553 -6.27 4.12 -10.29
N LEU A 554 -7.01 3.57 -9.35
CA LEU A 554 -8.00 4.30 -8.55
C LEU A 554 -7.39 4.76 -7.23
N VAL A 555 -7.83 5.92 -6.75
CA VAL A 555 -7.37 6.49 -5.49
C VAL A 555 -8.58 6.97 -4.70
N ARG A 556 -8.55 6.78 -3.38
CA ARG A 556 -9.60 7.32 -2.49
C ARG A 556 -9.54 8.84 -2.38
N GLY A 557 -10.64 9.42 -1.88
CA GLY A 557 -10.76 10.87 -1.68
C GLY A 557 -11.12 11.61 -2.96
N THR A 558 -11.99 10.99 -3.77
CA THR A 558 -12.61 11.60 -4.97
C THR A 558 -11.65 12.07 -6.04
N ARG A 559 -10.48 11.42 -6.13
CA ARG A 559 -9.51 11.68 -7.19
C ARG A 559 -9.92 10.97 -8.48
N ASP A 560 -9.65 11.65 -9.59
CA ASP A 560 -9.85 11.08 -10.92
C ASP A 560 -8.96 9.85 -11.11
N LYS A 561 -9.40 8.93 -11.97
CA LYS A 561 -8.64 7.73 -12.30
C LYS A 561 -7.31 8.17 -12.92
N ARG A 562 -6.19 7.63 -12.43
CA ARG A 562 -4.86 7.91 -12.99
C ARG A 562 -4.51 6.86 -14.03
N ILE A 563 -3.97 7.30 -15.16
CA ILE A 563 -3.49 6.42 -16.21
C ILE A 563 -2.02 6.10 -15.95
N ILE A 564 -1.65 4.84 -16.13
CA ILE A 564 -0.27 4.39 -16.06
C ILE A 564 0.21 4.17 -17.49
N THR A 565 1.32 4.79 -17.85
CA THR A 565 1.92 4.80 -19.18
C THR A 565 3.20 3.97 -19.17
N PRO A 566 3.11 2.62 -19.25
CA PRO A 566 4.29 1.77 -19.30
C PRO A 566 5.11 2.03 -20.57
N THR A 567 6.40 1.76 -20.54
CA THR A 567 7.25 1.78 -21.75
C THR A 567 7.23 0.43 -22.45
N TYR A 568 7.47 0.44 -23.77
CA TYR A 568 7.72 -0.81 -24.50
C TYR A 568 9.00 -1.51 -24.00
N GLY A 569 9.09 -2.83 -24.18
CA GLY A 569 10.14 -3.67 -23.59
C GLY A 569 11.58 -3.21 -23.91
N SER A 570 11.87 -2.89 -25.17
CA SER A 570 13.21 -2.45 -25.61
C SER A 570 13.62 -1.08 -25.05
N ILE A 571 12.66 -0.14 -24.99
CA ILE A 571 12.85 1.17 -24.37
C ILE A 571 13.10 1.02 -22.86
N TYR A 572 12.30 0.17 -22.21
CA TYR A 572 12.47 -0.14 -20.78
C TYR A 572 13.87 -0.69 -20.48
N PHE A 573 14.35 -1.62 -21.31
CA PHE A 573 15.70 -2.16 -21.14
C PHE A 573 16.78 -1.10 -21.37
N THR A 574 16.60 -0.24 -22.37
CA THR A 574 17.49 0.91 -22.60
C THR A 574 17.57 1.80 -21.35
N MET A 575 16.46 2.10 -20.69
CA MET A 575 16.44 2.86 -19.43
C MET A 575 17.24 2.16 -18.32
N LEU A 576 17.14 0.84 -18.19
CA LEU A 576 17.91 0.07 -17.21
C LEU A 576 19.43 0.18 -17.44
N LEU A 577 19.86 0.29 -18.70
CA LEU A 577 21.27 0.37 -19.10
C LEU A 577 21.84 1.79 -19.05
N THR A 578 20.99 2.82 -18.94
CA THR A 578 21.38 4.23 -19.10
C THR A 578 21.09 5.08 -17.86
N ILE A 579 19.84 5.19 -17.43
CA ILE A 579 19.42 6.17 -16.42
C ILE A 579 19.33 5.59 -15.00
N LEU A 580 19.41 4.27 -14.85
CA LEU A 580 19.24 3.56 -13.58
C LEU A 580 20.20 4.04 -12.48
N LEU A 581 21.44 4.43 -12.82
CA LEU A 581 22.41 4.95 -11.85
C LEU A 581 21.94 6.28 -11.24
N ALA A 582 21.50 7.22 -12.08
CA ALA A 582 20.96 8.51 -11.64
C ALA A 582 19.66 8.32 -10.82
N VAL A 583 18.75 7.44 -11.26
CA VAL A 583 17.52 7.12 -10.51
C VAL A 583 17.84 6.56 -9.12
N ARG A 584 18.84 5.69 -8.98
CA ARG A 584 19.25 5.11 -7.68
C ARG A 584 19.81 6.15 -6.71
N MET A 585 20.34 7.28 -7.18
CA MET A 585 20.79 8.36 -6.30
C MET A 585 19.63 8.98 -5.53
N LEU A 586 18.47 9.13 -6.17
CA LEU A 586 17.29 9.74 -5.56
C LEU A 586 16.77 8.97 -4.35
N SER A 587 17.03 7.66 -4.28
CA SER A 587 16.61 6.79 -3.18
C SER A 587 17.62 6.67 -2.04
N MET A 588 18.81 7.29 -2.15
CA MET A 588 19.90 7.14 -1.18
C MET A 588 20.38 8.48 -0.62
N ARG A 589 20.08 8.76 0.65
CA ARG A 589 20.70 9.88 1.38
C ARG A 589 21.94 9.45 2.11
N ARG A 590 23.10 9.79 1.54
CA ARG A 590 24.38 9.62 2.20
C ARG A 590 24.51 10.63 3.34
N LYS A 591 25.01 10.18 4.49
CA LYS A 591 25.37 11.05 5.62
C LYS A 591 26.49 12.01 5.21
N ASN A 592 26.63 13.12 5.91
CA ASN A 592 27.69 14.13 5.74
C ASN A 592 27.74 14.80 4.35
N ARG A 593 26.59 14.98 3.68
CA ARG A 593 26.50 15.69 2.41
C ARG A 593 25.81 17.03 2.58
N PRO A 594 26.18 18.10 1.84
CA PRO A 594 25.41 19.33 1.82
C PRO A 594 24.02 19.09 1.23
N ALA A 595 22.99 19.68 1.82
CA ALA A 595 21.58 19.38 1.51
C ALA A 595 21.17 19.72 0.06
N LEU A 596 21.85 20.65 -0.61
CA LEU A 596 21.50 21.09 -1.97
C LEU A 596 22.31 20.40 -3.08
N THR A 597 23.22 19.48 -2.74
CA THR A 597 23.88 18.63 -3.74
C THR A 597 22.90 17.62 -4.34
N THR A 598 23.18 17.06 -5.51
CA THR A 598 22.36 15.96 -6.13
C THR A 598 22.16 14.77 -5.18
N GLU A 599 23.10 14.56 -4.26
CA GLU A 599 23.05 13.50 -3.23
C GLU A 599 22.32 13.91 -1.94
N GLY A 600 22.26 15.22 -1.68
CA GLY A 600 21.58 15.81 -0.53
C GLY A 600 20.11 16.08 -0.80
N ARG A 601 19.79 16.43 -2.05
CA ARG A 601 18.44 16.56 -2.61
C ARG A 601 17.92 15.19 -2.95
N VAL A 602 16.79 14.86 -2.36
CA VAL A 602 16.24 13.51 -2.43
C VAL A 602 14.95 13.64 -3.23
N GLY A 603 14.89 12.90 -4.34
CA GLY A 603 13.75 12.90 -5.28
C GLY A 603 12.66 11.88 -4.93
N THR A 604 12.83 11.12 -3.84
CA THR A 604 11.88 10.10 -3.38
C THR A 604 11.72 10.16 -1.86
N THR A 605 10.66 9.56 -1.32
CA THR A 605 10.72 9.13 0.08
C THR A 605 11.88 8.13 0.20
N TYR A 606 12.76 8.28 1.19
CA TYR A 606 13.83 7.31 1.39
C TYR A 606 13.20 5.91 1.51
N VAL A 607 13.88 4.87 1.01
CA VAL A 607 13.40 3.50 1.18
C VAL A 607 13.20 3.23 2.68
N GLY A 608 11.94 3.15 3.11
CA GLY A 608 11.58 2.91 4.51
C GLY A 608 11.62 4.12 5.46
N ALA A 609 11.75 5.36 4.97
CA ALA A 609 11.74 6.52 5.86
C ALA A 609 10.39 6.83 6.47
N LEU A 610 10.46 7.41 7.67
CA LEU A 610 9.29 7.73 8.50
C LEU A 610 8.84 9.17 8.25
N PRO A 611 7.53 9.47 8.44
CA PRO A 611 7.00 10.82 8.29
C PRO A 611 7.79 11.91 9.02
N HIS A 612 8.22 11.66 10.25
CA HIS A 612 8.99 12.64 11.02
C HIS A 612 10.43 12.85 10.52
N GLU A 613 11.02 11.87 9.82
CA GLU A 613 12.35 12.01 9.20
C GLU A 613 12.25 12.84 7.92
N VAL A 614 11.27 12.53 7.06
CA VAL A 614 11.05 13.24 5.78
C VAL A 614 10.66 14.69 6.02
N MET A 615 9.83 14.94 7.04
CA MET A 615 9.33 16.27 7.38
C MET A 615 10.21 17.03 8.36
N LEU A 616 11.36 16.47 8.75
CA LEU A 616 12.18 17.00 9.84
C LEU A 616 12.58 18.48 9.66
N PRO A 617 13.10 18.92 8.48
CA PRO A 617 13.38 20.33 8.23
C PRO A 617 12.15 21.23 8.41
N MET A 618 10.98 20.77 7.96
CA MET A 618 9.73 21.50 8.11
C MET A 618 9.28 21.58 9.59
N LEU A 619 9.46 20.50 10.36
CA LEU A 619 9.18 20.46 11.79
C LEU A 619 10.03 21.48 12.56
N ALA A 620 11.33 21.55 12.28
CA ALA A 620 12.23 22.49 12.94
C ALA A 620 11.91 23.95 12.63
N VAL A 621 11.69 24.29 11.35
CA VAL A 621 11.37 25.65 10.92
C VAL A 621 10.06 26.13 11.51
N THR A 622 9.04 25.26 11.59
CA THR A 622 7.75 25.66 12.18
C THR A 622 7.78 25.78 13.71
N SER A 623 8.88 25.38 14.35
CA SER A 623 9.03 25.32 15.80
C SER A 623 9.82 26.47 16.41
N ASN A 624 11.00 26.78 15.87
CA ASN A 624 12.02 27.53 16.60
C ASN A 624 12.37 28.90 16.01
N ASP A 625 13.07 28.89 14.86
CA ASP A 625 13.81 30.06 14.36
C ASP A 625 12.99 30.82 13.31
N PRO A 626 12.51 32.03 13.62
CA PRO A 626 11.68 32.80 12.71
C PRO A 626 12.43 33.36 11.50
N SER A 627 13.77 33.31 11.47
CA SER A 627 14.58 33.70 10.31
C SER A 627 14.53 32.68 9.16
N TYR A 628 14.00 31.49 9.44
CA TYR A 628 13.73 30.46 8.45
C TYR A 628 12.24 30.41 8.10
N PHE A 629 11.97 30.04 6.86
CA PHE A 629 10.62 29.83 6.37
C PHE A 629 10.59 28.70 5.34
N ILE A 630 9.41 28.14 5.16
CA ILE A 630 9.12 27.09 4.19
C ILE A 630 8.40 27.72 3.01
N LEU A 631 8.74 27.28 1.80
CA LEU A 631 7.89 27.40 0.62
C LEU A 631 7.57 25.97 0.16
N ALA A 632 6.31 25.56 0.34
CA ALA A 632 5.78 24.29 -0.14
C ALA A 632 4.93 24.55 -1.38
N VAL A 633 5.15 23.77 -2.44
CA VAL A 633 4.53 23.95 -3.76
C VAL A 633 4.01 22.61 -4.28
N ASP A 634 2.79 22.64 -4.82
CA ASP A 634 2.19 21.56 -5.61
C ASP A 634 1.75 22.13 -6.96
N PHE A 635 1.76 21.30 -7.99
CA PHE A 635 1.40 21.66 -9.36
C PHE A 635 0.16 20.90 -9.81
N GLY A 636 -0.87 21.61 -10.27
CA GLY A 636 -2.17 21.01 -10.59
C GLY A 636 -2.16 20.04 -11.79
N GLN A 637 -1.23 20.24 -12.74
CA GLN A 637 -1.15 19.55 -14.03
C GLN A 637 0.31 19.29 -14.44
N PHE A 638 1.12 18.83 -13.49
CA PHE A 638 2.57 18.73 -13.65
C PHE A 638 3.00 17.79 -14.78
N ASP A 639 2.45 16.57 -14.84
CA ASP A 639 2.87 15.58 -15.84
C ASP A 639 2.57 16.06 -17.28
N SER A 640 1.41 16.69 -17.51
CA SER A 640 1.06 17.27 -18.82
C SER A 640 1.86 18.53 -19.16
N SER A 641 2.28 19.31 -18.15
CA SER A 641 3.10 20.50 -18.40
C SER A 641 4.45 20.18 -19.02
N GLN A 642 4.97 18.98 -18.79
CA GLN A 642 6.32 18.57 -19.19
C GLN A 642 6.40 18.03 -20.63
N HIS A 643 5.49 18.44 -21.52
CA HIS A 643 5.55 18.18 -22.96
C HIS A 643 6.41 19.24 -23.68
N GLY A 644 6.69 19.03 -24.98
CA GLY A 644 7.39 20.02 -25.80
C GLY A 644 8.83 20.29 -25.34
N ASP A 645 9.19 21.56 -25.17
CA ASP A 645 10.56 21.98 -24.90
C ASP A 645 11.10 21.48 -23.55
N ILE A 646 10.25 21.20 -22.56
CA ILE A 646 10.70 20.56 -21.30
C ILE A 646 11.16 19.13 -21.55
N SER A 647 10.38 18.33 -22.30
CA SER A 647 10.77 16.96 -22.63
C SER A 647 12.03 16.94 -23.50
N LYS A 648 12.11 17.90 -24.45
CA LYS A 648 13.28 18.11 -25.28
C LYS A 648 14.52 18.53 -24.47
N ALA A 649 14.38 19.38 -23.45
CA ALA A 649 15.49 19.76 -22.57
C ALA A 649 16.07 18.56 -21.82
N HIS A 650 15.23 17.62 -21.36
CA HIS A 650 15.73 16.36 -20.82
C HIS A 650 16.46 15.53 -21.87
N ALA A 651 15.94 15.44 -23.09
CA ALA A 651 16.60 14.73 -24.18
C ALA A 651 17.95 15.36 -24.53
N GLU A 652 18.05 16.68 -24.59
CA GLU A 652 19.32 17.39 -24.82
C GLU A 652 20.31 17.21 -23.67
N GLY A 653 19.85 17.19 -22.42
CA GLY A 653 20.72 16.84 -21.30
C GLY A 653 21.30 15.42 -21.42
N VAL A 654 20.50 14.46 -21.90
CA VAL A 654 20.96 13.10 -22.22
C VAL A 654 21.93 13.11 -23.39
N ARG A 655 21.68 13.88 -24.46
CA ARG A 655 22.59 14.00 -25.62
C ARG A 655 23.93 14.65 -25.24
N MET A 656 23.88 15.70 -24.42
CA MET A 656 25.06 16.35 -23.87
C MET A 656 25.91 15.34 -23.08
N PHE A 657 25.28 14.48 -22.29
CA PHE A 657 25.97 13.38 -21.60
C PHE A 657 26.49 12.31 -22.57
N ALA A 658 25.70 11.95 -23.59
CA ALA A 658 26.07 10.96 -24.60
C ALA A 658 27.35 11.32 -25.35
N SER A 659 27.64 12.61 -25.53
CA SER A 659 28.87 13.12 -26.17
C SER A 659 30.18 12.66 -25.51
N LYS A 660 30.13 12.17 -24.26
CA LYS A 660 31.27 11.53 -23.58
C LYS A 660 31.67 10.18 -24.19
N TYR A 661 30.84 9.60 -25.05
CA TYR A 661 31.01 8.28 -25.64
C TYR A 661 31.12 8.35 -27.16
N THR A 662 31.98 7.52 -27.74
CA THR A 662 32.14 7.43 -29.19
C THR A 662 31.08 6.50 -29.80
N PRO A 663 30.38 6.91 -30.88
CA PRO A 663 29.50 6.03 -31.65
C PRO A 663 30.27 4.87 -32.30
N ASP A 664 29.64 3.70 -32.41
CA ASP A 664 30.17 2.56 -33.16
C ASP A 664 29.27 2.27 -34.36
N ARG A 665 29.64 2.79 -35.54
CA ARG A 665 28.86 2.66 -36.77
C ARG A 665 28.59 1.21 -37.18
N LEU A 666 29.45 0.26 -36.78
CA LEU A 666 29.25 -1.15 -37.13
C LEU A 666 28.07 -1.78 -36.40
N THR A 667 27.79 -1.35 -35.16
CA THR A 667 26.68 -1.87 -34.35
C THR A 667 25.48 -0.94 -34.29
N ASP A 668 25.69 0.36 -34.51
CA ASP A 668 24.70 1.41 -34.23
C ASP A 668 23.80 1.75 -35.44
N ASP A 669 24.26 1.45 -36.67
CA ASP A 669 23.61 1.84 -37.94
C ASP A 669 22.68 0.75 -38.52
N HIS A 670 22.24 -0.21 -37.70
CA HIS A 670 21.27 -1.22 -38.11
C HIS A 670 19.81 -0.77 -37.90
N ASP A 671 18.89 -1.17 -38.80
CA ASP A 671 17.44 -0.90 -38.68
C ASP A 671 16.83 -1.51 -37.40
N THR A 672 17.33 -2.69 -37.02
CA THR A 672 17.05 -3.34 -35.74
C THR A 672 18.36 -3.51 -34.99
N VAL A 673 18.45 -2.84 -33.85
CA VAL A 673 19.64 -2.74 -33.01
C VAL A 673 19.55 -3.79 -31.89
N ASP A 674 20.60 -4.60 -31.76
CA ASP A 674 20.78 -5.49 -30.62
C ASP A 674 21.34 -4.70 -29.43
N LEU A 675 20.48 -4.42 -28.44
CA LEU A 675 20.83 -3.68 -27.23
C LEU A 675 21.89 -4.39 -26.38
N LEU A 676 22.22 -5.65 -26.65
CA LEU A 676 23.31 -6.36 -25.99
C LEU A 676 24.69 -5.99 -26.54
N LYS A 677 24.78 -5.49 -27.78
CA LYS A 677 26.04 -5.23 -28.48
C LYS A 677 26.30 -3.77 -28.79
N VAL A 678 25.23 -2.98 -28.90
CA VAL A 678 25.27 -1.58 -29.30
C VAL A 678 26.16 -0.70 -28.41
N SER A 679 26.72 0.38 -28.96
CA SER A 679 27.53 1.35 -28.22
C SER A 679 26.75 2.03 -27.09
N GLN A 680 27.47 2.50 -26.07
CA GLN A 680 26.85 3.28 -24.99
C GLN A 680 26.27 4.61 -25.50
N HIS A 681 26.91 5.23 -26.49
CA HIS A 681 26.42 6.43 -27.15
C HIS A 681 25.01 6.20 -27.72
N LYS A 682 24.82 5.14 -28.50
CA LYS A 682 23.53 4.83 -29.12
C LYS A 682 22.45 4.48 -28.10
N LEU A 683 22.77 3.83 -26.97
CA LEU A 683 21.81 3.64 -25.87
C LEU A 683 21.26 4.96 -25.35
N PHE A 684 22.13 5.96 -25.14
CA PHE A 684 21.69 7.29 -24.72
C PHE A 684 20.90 8.03 -25.81
N MET A 685 21.25 7.86 -27.08
CA MET A 685 20.46 8.41 -28.19
C MET A 685 19.06 7.80 -28.24
N ILE A 686 18.92 6.48 -28.07
CA ILE A 686 17.61 5.82 -27.98
C ILE A 686 16.80 6.35 -26.79
N LEU A 687 17.45 6.58 -25.64
CA LEU A 687 16.79 7.19 -24.48
C LEU A 687 16.32 8.62 -24.76
N ALA A 688 17.19 9.45 -25.36
CA ALA A 688 16.87 10.82 -25.72
C ALA A 688 15.69 10.88 -26.71
N ASP A 689 15.69 10.01 -27.71
CA ASP A 689 14.60 9.89 -28.68
C ASP A 689 13.31 9.41 -28.01
N ALA A 690 13.37 8.53 -27.00
CA ALA A 690 12.20 8.10 -26.24
C ALA A 690 11.60 9.20 -25.34
N TYR A 691 12.42 10.17 -24.91
CA TYR A 691 11.96 11.35 -24.20
C TYR A 691 11.35 12.37 -25.15
N GLU A 692 12.01 12.65 -26.27
CA GLU A 692 11.54 13.64 -27.22
C GLU A 692 10.30 13.17 -28.01
N LYS A 693 10.26 11.88 -28.40
CA LYS A 693 9.14 11.36 -29.19
C LYS A 693 7.90 11.07 -28.34
N PRO A 694 6.73 11.49 -28.82
CA PRO A 694 5.47 11.05 -28.25
C PRO A 694 5.25 9.54 -28.43
N MET A 695 4.71 8.87 -27.41
CA MET A 695 4.36 7.44 -27.47
C MET A 695 2.85 7.24 -27.48
N LEU A 696 2.38 6.18 -28.14
CA LEU A 696 0.96 5.86 -28.30
C LEU A 696 0.47 4.89 -27.21
N TYR A 697 -0.66 5.21 -26.59
CA TYR A 697 -1.24 4.47 -25.48
C TYR A 697 -2.69 4.04 -25.76
N GLU A 698 -2.94 2.74 -25.81
CA GLU A 698 -4.27 2.15 -26.01
C GLU A 698 -4.99 1.88 -24.67
N GLY A 699 -6.24 2.32 -24.54
CA GLY A 699 -7.08 2.03 -23.37
C GLY A 699 -8.58 2.21 -23.62
N GLN A 700 -9.40 1.23 -23.23
CA GLN A 700 -10.87 1.24 -23.42
C GLN A 700 -11.28 1.66 -24.84
N GLY A 701 -10.55 1.13 -25.83
CA GLY A 701 -10.70 1.38 -27.26
C GLY A 701 -9.95 2.61 -27.78
N ILE A 702 -9.65 3.65 -27.00
CA ILE A 702 -8.98 4.83 -27.55
C ILE A 702 -7.46 4.62 -27.63
N VAL A 703 -6.80 5.31 -28.56
CA VAL A 703 -5.33 5.43 -28.60
C VAL A 703 -4.98 6.88 -28.37
N ALA A 704 -4.24 7.18 -27.31
CA ALA A 704 -3.77 8.53 -26.98
C ALA A 704 -2.26 8.62 -27.11
N GLU A 705 -1.77 9.65 -27.77
CA GLU A 705 -0.38 10.03 -27.80
C GLU A 705 -0.01 10.78 -26.51
N ALA A 706 1.19 10.53 -25.99
CA ALA A 706 1.75 11.24 -24.83
C ALA A 706 3.24 11.58 -25.10
N ALA A 707 3.53 12.87 -25.17
CA ALA A 707 4.80 13.54 -25.44
C ALA A 707 5.50 14.10 -24.18
N GLY A 708 4.83 14.09 -23.02
CA GLY A 708 5.40 14.55 -21.74
C GLY A 708 6.15 13.49 -20.91
N VAL A 709 6.41 13.81 -19.63
CA VAL A 709 6.89 12.83 -18.64
C VAL A 709 5.78 11.83 -18.37
N LYS A 710 6.06 10.54 -18.65
CA LYS A 710 5.05 9.48 -18.60
C LYS A 710 5.04 8.84 -17.21
N SER A 711 3.87 8.80 -16.58
CA SER A 711 3.64 8.16 -15.28
C SER A 711 3.73 6.63 -15.38
N GLY A 712 4.91 6.06 -15.11
CA GLY A 712 5.15 4.61 -15.18
C GLY A 712 6.52 4.21 -15.67
N GLU A 713 7.30 5.16 -16.20
CA GLU A 713 8.68 4.97 -16.63
C GLU A 713 9.63 4.74 -15.46
N LEU A 714 10.83 4.22 -15.74
CA LEU A 714 11.90 4.16 -14.75
C LEU A 714 12.38 5.56 -14.34
N SER A 715 12.34 6.52 -15.27
CA SER A 715 12.88 7.88 -15.11
C SER A 715 11.89 8.93 -14.61
N THR A 716 10.60 8.59 -14.41
CA THR A 716 9.56 9.55 -14.04
C THR A 716 9.98 10.43 -12.84
N GLN A 717 10.50 9.81 -11.78
CA GLN A 717 10.90 10.53 -10.56
C GLN A 717 12.10 11.46 -10.79
N LEU A 718 13.08 11.03 -11.60
CA LEU A 718 14.26 11.82 -11.91
C LEU A 718 13.90 13.05 -12.74
N ARG A 719 13.12 12.87 -13.79
CA ARG A 719 12.68 13.97 -14.67
C ARG A 719 11.87 14.99 -13.88
N ASN A 720 10.91 14.53 -13.06
CA ASN A 720 10.14 15.41 -12.18
C ASN A 720 11.01 16.16 -11.17
N THR A 721 12.07 15.52 -10.64
CA THR A 721 13.03 16.17 -9.74
C THR A 721 13.81 17.28 -10.45
N ILE A 722 14.34 17.00 -11.64
CA ILE A 722 15.11 17.95 -12.45
C ILE A 722 14.27 19.18 -12.79
N THR A 723 13.04 19.00 -13.27
CA THR A 723 12.13 20.10 -13.62
C THR A 723 11.79 20.95 -12.38
N ASN A 724 11.52 20.30 -11.25
CA ASN A 724 11.27 21.00 -9.99
C ASN A 724 12.46 21.81 -9.50
N MET A 725 13.69 21.29 -9.64
CA MET A 725 14.91 21.99 -9.28
C MET A 725 15.11 23.26 -10.12
N ALA A 726 14.93 23.16 -11.44
CA ALA A 726 15.01 24.31 -12.33
C ALA A 726 14.05 25.43 -11.88
N HIS A 727 12.82 25.07 -11.49
CA HIS A 727 11.85 26.06 -11.00
C HIS A 727 12.35 26.72 -9.70
N SER A 728 12.89 25.95 -8.77
CA SER A 728 13.39 26.49 -7.50
C SER A 728 14.59 27.42 -7.69
N GLU A 729 15.48 27.10 -8.63
CA GLU A 729 16.66 27.90 -8.97
C GLU A 729 16.29 29.24 -9.61
N LEU A 730 15.34 29.22 -10.55
CA LEU A 730 14.83 30.45 -11.16
C LEU A 730 14.09 31.32 -10.14
N VAL A 731 13.29 30.73 -9.23
CA VAL A 731 12.58 31.50 -8.19
C VAL A 731 13.55 32.22 -7.28
N LEU A 732 14.58 31.52 -6.81
CA LEU A 732 15.63 32.11 -5.99
C LEU A 732 16.34 33.27 -6.71
N THR A 733 16.71 33.04 -7.98
CA THR A 733 17.45 34.02 -8.79
C THR A 733 16.61 35.26 -9.07
N ARG A 734 15.37 35.08 -9.54
CA ARG A 734 14.49 36.18 -9.94
C ARG A 734 14.00 37.00 -8.75
N TYR A 735 13.68 36.34 -7.64
CA TYR A 735 13.34 37.06 -6.42
C TYR A 735 14.52 37.92 -5.95
N ASN A 736 15.72 37.33 -5.84
CA ASN A 736 16.89 38.06 -5.34
C ASN A 736 17.34 39.19 -6.27
N ALA A 737 17.14 39.08 -7.59
CA ALA A 737 17.43 40.17 -8.52
C ALA A 737 16.53 41.40 -8.30
N ASN A 738 15.30 41.18 -7.83
CA ASN A 738 14.26 42.22 -7.78
C ASN A 738 13.91 42.68 -6.35
N ALA A 739 14.29 41.92 -5.32
CA ALA A 739 13.93 42.16 -3.92
C ALA A 739 14.96 43.01 -3.17
N LYS A 740 14.46 43.83 -2.22
CA LYS A 740 15.31 44.60 -1.29
C LYS A 740 15.98 43.73 -0.24
N ARG A 741 15.31 42.64 0.17
CA ARG A 741 15.81 41.64 1.12
C ARG A 741 16.08 40.36 0.35
N HIS A 742 17.27 39.80 0.52
CA HIS A 742 17.66 38.58 -0.17
C HIS A 742 17.35 37.34 0.68
N ILE A 743 17.04 36.25 -0.02
CA ILE A 743 16.84 34.92 0.57
C ILE A 743 17.92 33.97 0.08
N ARG A 744 18.19 32.93 0.89
CA ARG A 744 18.99 31.78 0.48
C ARG A 744 18.21 30.50 0.74
N MET A 745 18.31 29.55 -0.18
CA MET A 745 17.83 28.19 0.05
C MET A 745 18.84 27.44 0.91
N VAL A 746 18.34 26.64 1.86
CA VAL A 746 19.16 25.87 2.80
C VAL A 746 18.90 24.37 2.66
N HIS A 747 17.67 24.01 2.33
CA HIS A 747 17.26 22.63 2.10
C HIS A 747 16.16 22.59 1.03
N GLU A 748 16.11 21.49 0.28
CA GLU A 748 15.06 21.23 -0.70
C GLU A 748 14.76 19.73 -0.71
N ASN A 749 13.48 19.40 -0.70
CA ASN A 749 12.98 18.05 -0.83
C ASN A 749 11.92 18.00 -1.93
N ILE A 750 12.05 17.04 -2.85
CA ILE A 750 11.18 16.93 -4.03
C ILE A 750 10.66 15.50 -4.09
N VAL A 751 9.35 15.33 -4.21
CA VAL A 751 8.74 14.01 -4.30
C VAL A 751 7.60 14.05 -5.33
N GLY A 752 7.89 13.57 -6.54
CA GLY A 752 6.90 13.58 -7.62
C GLY A 752 6.57 15.00 -8.08
N ASP A 753 5.29 15.34 -8.06
CA ASP A 753 4.73 16.67 -8.34
C ASP A 753 4.83 17.64 -7.15
N ASP A 754 5.05 17.13 -5.93
CA ASP A 754 5.17 17.95 -4.72
C ASP A 754 6.64 18.34 -4.44
N LYS A 755 6.89 19.57 -3.99
CA LYS A 755 8.18 19.96 -3.41
C LYS A 755 8.05 20.91 -2.23
N TYR A 756 9.05 20.95 -1.37
CA TYR A 756 9.24 22.06 -0.45
C TYR A 756 10.70 22.48 -0.34
N GLY A 757 10.91 23.77 -0.17
CA GLY A 757 12.21 24.35 0.16
C GLY A 757 12.18 25.01 1.53
N VAL A 758 13.29 24.89 2.26
CA VAL A 758 13.57 25.71 3.44
C VAL A 758 14.50 26.83 3.04
N PHE A 759 14.08 28.04 3.34
CA PHE A 759 14.79 29.26 3.03
C PHE A 759 15.15 29.99 4.32
N ARG A 760 16.13 30.88 4.21
CA ARG A 760 16.53 31.80 5.27
C ARG A 760 16.72 33.19 4.71
N MET A 761 16.27 34.21 5.44
CA MET A 761 16.60 35.60 5.12
C MET A 761 18.11 35.83 5.32
N VAL A 762 18.76 36.49 4.36
CA VAL A 762 20.22 36.77 4.43
C VAL A 762 20.54 37.72 5.59
N ASP A 763 19.63 38.65 5.89
CA ASP A 763 19.72 39.57 7.02
C ASP A 763 19.42 38.92 8.39
N LYS A 764 19.04 37.63 8.40
CA LYS A 764 18.65 36.83 9.57
C LYS A 764 17.44 37.37 10.34
N GLN A 765 16.72 38.35 9.81
CA GLN A 765 15.46 38.82 10.38
C GLN A 765 14.30 37.92 9.91
N PRO A 766 13.17 37.88 10.63
CA PRO A 766 11.99 37.16 10.17
C PRO A 766 11.51 37.61 8.79
N ILE A 767 10.89 36.70 8.05
CA ILE A 767 10.22 37.04 6.80
C ILE A 767 9.00 37.94 7.10
N ASP A 768 8.86 39.02 6.33
CA ASP A 768 7.69 39.89 6.38
C ASP A 768 6.65 39.49 5.31
N GLU A 769 5.43 40.00 5.45
CA GLU A 769 4.32 39.66 4.57
C GLU A 769 4.54 40.12 3.12
N GLU A 770 5.14 41.30 2.92
CA GLU A 770 5.47 41.83 1.59
C GLU A 770 6.44 40.89 0.85
N SER A 771 7.52 40.49 1.52
CA SER A 771 8.52 39.57 0.99
C SER A 771 7.90 38.21 0.69
N ALA A 772 7.05 37.69 1.58
CA ALA A 772 6.42 36.40 1.40
C ALA A 772 5.43 36.37 0.22
N ARG A 773 4.58 37.40 0.08
CA ARG A 773 3.68 37.55 -1.07
C ARG A 773 4.46 37.64 -2.38
N ARG A 774 5.53 38.44 -2.40
CA ARG A 774 6.38 38.59 -3.58
C ARG A 774 7.10 37.30 -3.98
N ILE A 775 7.51 36.46 -3.03
CA ILE A 775 8.07 35.13 -3.34
C ILE A 775 7.03 34.25 -4.02
N VAL A 776 5.78 34.26 -3.53
CA VAL A 776 4.67 33.49 -4.14
C VAL A 776 4.34 34.01 -5.54
N GLU A 777 4.33 35.33 -5.75
CA GLU A 777 4.17 35.95 -7.06
C GLU A 777 5.28 35.51 -8.02
N VAL A 778 6.54 35.65 -7.63
CA VAL A 778 7.68 35.21 -8.47
C VAL A 778 7.63 33.71 -8.79
N ALA A 779 7.24 32.88 -7.81
CA ALA A 779 7.04 31.45 -8.02
C ALA A 779 5.93 31.16 -9.03
N ARG A 780 4.83 31.93 -8.97
CA ARG A 780 3.71 31.82 -9.89
C ARG A 780 4.10 32.27 -11.30
N ASP A 781 4.76 33.43 -11.43
CA ASP A 781 5.20 33.98 -12.70
C ASP A 781 6.13 33.00 -13.42
N ILE A 782 7.12 32.44 -12.71
CA ILE A 782 8.03 31.44 -13.28
C ILE A 782 7.28 30.16 -13.68
N ALA A 783 6.31 29.72 -12.87
CA ALA A 783 5.51 28.57 -13.25
C ALA A 783 4.70 28.86 -14.53
N GLU A 784 4.04 30.01 -14.60
CA GLU A 784 3.19 30.40 -15.72
C GLU A 784 3.95 30.62 -17.02
N GLU A 785 5.10 31.31 -16.97
CA GLU A 785 6.03 31.51 -18.10
C GLU A 785 6.55 30.17 -18.68
N ASN A 786 6.59 29.12 -17.87
CA ASN A 786 7.16 27.82 -18.22
C ASN A 786 6.09 26.71 -18.21
N HIS A 787 4.84 27.07 -18.47
CA HIS A 787 3.71 26.16 -18.70
C HIS A 787 3.29 25.27 -17.53
N MET A 788 3.84 25.52 -16.35
CA MET A 788 3.38 24.92 -15.11
C MET A 788 2.20 25.73 -14.54
N VAL A 789 1.46 25.11 -13.63
CA VAL A 789 0.34 25.75 -12.93
C VAL A 789 0.47 25.46 -11.46
N LEU A 790 0.82 26.50 -10.68
CA LEU A 790 0.85 26.38 -9.23
C LEU A 790 -0.56 26.13 -8.69
N SER A 791 -0.67 25.15 -7.83
CA SER A 791 -1.90 24.87 -7.10
C SER A 791 -2.11 25.95 -6.04
N THR A 792 -3.11 26.81 -6.22
CA THR A 792 -3.57 27.75 -5.19
C THR A 792 -3.93 27.02 -3.90
N LYS A 793 -4.47 25.80 -4.05
CA LYS A 793 -4.94 24.90 -2.98
C LYS A 793 -3.88 24.37 -2.02
N ARG A 794 -2.60 24.52 -2.37
CA ARG A 794 -1.47 23.81 -1.71
C ARG A 794 -0.17 24.57 -1.65
N THR A 795 -0.08 25.73 -2.29
CA THR A 795 1.10 26.59 -2.17
C THR A 795 1.09 27.27 -0.80
N VAL A 796 2.02 26.90 0.09
CA VAL A 796 2.17 27.51 1.42
C VAL A 796 3.51 28.22 1.49
N ILE A 797 3.52 29.47 1.98
CA ILE A 797 4.74 30.13 2.44
C ILE A 797 4.59 30.58 3.90
N GLY A 798 5.58 30.28 4.74
CA GLY A 798 5.58 30.70 6.14
C GLY A 798 6.37 29.80 7.07
N ASN A 799 6.15 30.00 8.38
CA ASN A 799 6.82 29.29 9.46
C ASN A 799 5.87 28.81 10.58
N LYS A 800 4.56 28.69 10.33
CA LYS A 800 3.60 28.03 11.25
C LYS A 800 3.11 26.70 10.70
N VAL A 801 2.68 26.70 9.44
CA VAL A 801 2.06 25.55 8.80
C VAL A 801 2.71 25.28 7.44
N GLY A 802 2.82 24.02 7.08
CA GLY A 802 3.22 23.55 5.77
C GLY A 802 2.61 22.18 5.47
N GLU A 803 2.58 21.81 4.20
CA GLU A 803 2.14 20.49 3.75
C GLU A 803 3.09 19.99 2.68
N HIS A 804 3.43 18.71 2.74
CA HIS A 804 4.16 18.04 1.68
C HIS A 804 3.76 16.56 1.68
N ILE A 805 3.52 15.98 0.49
CA ILE A 805 3.17 14.56 0.30
C ILE A 805 2.01 14.06 1.18
N LYS A 806 1.03 14.93 1.45
CA LYS A 806 -0.13 14.71 2.34
C LYS A 806 0.26 14.51 3.80
N ILE A 807 1.38 15.09 4.21
CA ILE A 807 1.80 15.22 5.60
C ILE A 807 1.77 16.70 5.94
N TRP A 808 0.85 17.07 6.83
CA TRP A 808 0.74 18.43 7.33
C TRP A 808 1.65 18.61 8.53
N VAL A 809 2.37 19.72 8.57
CA VAL A 809 3.14 20.15 9.73
C VAL A 809 2.54 21.45 10.23
N ALA A 810 2.16 21.49 11.51
CA ALA A 810 1.66 22.67 12.18
C ALA A 810 2.40 22.84 13.50
N ARG A 811 3.18 23.92 13.62
CA ARG A 811 3.90 24.31 14.84
C ARG A 811 4.71 23.15 15.45
N GLY A 812 5.55 22.49 14.64
CA GLY A 812 6.40 21.37 15.11
C GLY A 812 5.68 20.03 15.32
N TYR A 813 4.37 19.96 15.06
CA TYR A 813 3.62 18.70 15.07
C TYR A 813 3.26 18.26 13.66
N LEU A 814 3.28 16.95 13.42
CA LEU A 814 2.90 16.37 12.15
C LEU A 814 1.52 15.70 12.21
N THR A 815 0.88 15.62 11.05
CA THR A 815 -0.39 14.93 10.83
C THR A 815 -0.40 14.28 9.46
N GLN A 816 -0.89 13.04 9.39
CA GLN A 816 -1.00 12.28 8.15
C GLN A 816 -2.46 12.16 7.70
N ASP A 817 -2.65 11.82 6.42
CA ASP A 817 -3.96 11.64 5.81
C ASP A 817 -4.73 10.41 6.35
N VAL A 818 -6.06 10.50 6.38
CA VAL A 818 -6.95 9.56 7.11
C VAL A 818 -7.70 8.57 6.21
N PHE A 819 -7.40 8.53 4.92
CA PHE A 819 -8.13 7.74 3.91
C PHE A 819 -7.94 6.21 3.94
N LEU A 820 -7.34 5.65 4.99
CA LEU A 820 -7.20 4.19 5.11
C LEU A 820 -8.49 3.56 5.64
N ASP A 821 -8.92 2.47 5.01
CA ASP A 821 -10.12 1.74 5.39
C ASP A 821 -10.01 0.27 4.99
N SER A 822 -10.67 -0.56 5.78
CA SER A 822 -10.63 -2.01 5.77
C SER A 822 -11.87 -2.63 5.12
N PHE A 823 -12.89 -1.85 4.77
CA PHE A 823 -14.12 -2.41 4.20
C PHE A 823 -14.05 -2.62 2.69
N VAL A 824 -13.50 -1.64 1.95
CA VAL A 824 -13.44 -1.67 0.47
C VAL A 824 -12.03 -1.53 -0.09
N SER A 825 -11.78 -2.16 -1.25
CA SER A 825 -10.46 -2.16 -1.92
C SER A 825 -10.53 -1.84 -3.41
N GLU A 826 -9.43 -1.31 -3.95
CA GLU A 826 -9.23 -1.02 -5.37
C GLU A 826 -9.24 -2.30 -6.23
N LYS A 827 -8.72 -3.42 -5.72
CA LYS A 827 -8.46 -4.63 -6.53
C LYS A 827 -9.05 -5.90 -5.91
N ASN A 828 -9.38 -6.85 -6.78
CA ASN A 828 -9.98 -8.14 -6.39
C ASN A 828 -8.97 -9.11 -5.79
N SER A 829 -7.67 -8.88 -6.01
CA SER A 829 -6.59 -9.78 -5.58
C SER A 829 -6.61 -10.06 -4.08
N PHE A 830 -7.12 -9.13 -3.26
CA PHE A 830 -7.27 -9.33 -1.82
C PHE A 830 -8.27 -10.42 -1.45
N ARG A 831 -9.32 -10.64 -2.27
CA ARG A 831 -10.27 -11.73 -2.03
C ARG A 831 -9.63 -13.09 -2.26
N GLU A 832 -8.68 -13.17 -3.20
CA GLU A 832 -7.99 -14.42 -3.55
C GLU A 832 -6.87 -14.81 -2.56
N MET A 833 -6.57 -13.93 -1.61
CA MET A 833 -5.68 -14.23 -0.48
C MET A 833 -6.25 -15.33 0.43
N SER A 834 -5.34 -15.99 1.17
CA SER A 834 -5.75 -16.93 2.22
C SER A 834 -6.46 -16.20 3.37
N TYR A 835 -7.17 -16.94 4.22
CA TYR A 835 -7.85 -16.36 5.39
C TYR A 835 -6.89 -15.58 6.29
N LEU A 836 -5.73 -16.17 6.62
CA LEU A 836 -4.75 -15.54 7.50
C LEU A 836 -4.04 -14.34 6.86
N ASP A 837 -3.83 -14.36 5.54
CA ASP A 837 -3.27 -13.21 4.81
C ASP A 837 -4.24 -12.02 4.83
N ARG A 838 -5.55 -12.27 4.68
CA ARG A 838 -6.59 -11.23 4.82
C ARG A 838 -6.66 -10.70 6.25
N MET A 839 -6.61 -11.56 7.27
CA MET A 839 -6.56 -11.15 8.68
C MET A 839 -5.33 -10.28 8.96
N THR A 840 -4.15 -10.66 8.44
CA THR A 840 -2.91 -9.88 8.59
C THR A 840 -2.99 -8.54 7.88
N THR A 841 -3.57 -8.50 6.67
CA THR A 841 -3.79 -7.25 5.91
C THR A 841 -4.71 -6.30 6.67
N LEU A 842 -5.81 -6.80 7.24
CA LEU A 842 -6.69 -6.02 8.10
C LEU A 842 -5.93 -5.47 9.31
N TYR A 843 -5.17 -6.31 10.00
CA TYR A 843 -4.35 -5.88 11.13
C TYR A 843 -3.41 -4.72 10.73
N ASP A 844 -2.69 -4.82 9.61
CA ASP A 844 -1.74 -3.79 9.17
C ASP A 844 -2.43 -2.44 8.85
N ILE A 845 -3.65 -2.49 8.27
CA ILE A 845 -4.47 -1.29 8.03
C ILE A 845 -4.80 -0.60 9.36
N PHE A 846 -5.26 -1.36 10.36
CA PHE A 846 -5.64 -0.84 11.66
C PHE A 846 -4.43 -0.33 12.44
N MET A 847 -3.30 -1.03 12.45
CA MET A 847 -2.10 -0.57 13.14
C MET A 847 -1.61 0.76 12.59
N THR A 848 -1.66 0.96 11.27
CA THR A 848 -1.28 2.22 10.64
C THR A 848 -2.14 3.40 11.12
N MET A 849 -3.38 3.16 11.54
CA MET A 849 -4.28 4.21 12.04
C MET A 849 -3.89 4.75 13.43
N LEU A 850 -3.10 4.00 14.21
CA LEU A 850 -2.67 4.41 15.55
C LEU A 850 -1.77 5.65 15.56
N THR A 851 -1.19 6.02 14.42
CA THR A 851 -0.45 7.28 14.24
C THR A 851 -1.29 8.38 13.56
N ARG A 852 -2.60 8.14 13.34
CA ARG A 852 -3.51 8.94 12.50
C ARG A 852 -4.88 9.19 13.14
N PHE A 853 -4.91 9.72 14.36
CA PHE A 853 -6.11 10.13 15.13
C PHE A 853 -6.95 9.02 15.76
N ALA A 854 -6.68 7.76 15.46
CA ALA A 854 -7.38 6.65 16.09
C ALA A 854 -6.81 6.37 17.48
N ASP A 855 -7.68 5.92 18.37
CA ASP A 855 -7.35 5.45 19.72
C ASP A 855 -7.59 3.94 19.78
N VAL A 856 -6.66 3.18 20.36
CA VAL A 856 -6.79 1.72 20.54
C VAL A 856 -8.13 1.36 21.16
N THR A 857 -8.61 2.12 22.15
CA THR A 857 -9.86 1.81 22.87
C THR A 857 -11.08 1.77 21.96
N HIS A 858 -11.14 2.62 20.93
CA HIS A 858 -12.26 2.64 19.99
C HIS A 858 -11.99 1.87 18.70
N LEU A 859 -10.71 1.80 18.31
CA LEU A 859 -10.26 1.17 17.09
C LEU A 859 -10.31 -0.36 17.18
N MET A 860 -9.91 -0.94 18.32
CA MET A 860 -9.84 -2.39 18.48
C MET A 860 -11.21 -3.09 18.45
N PRO A 861 -12.28 -2.55 19.07
CA PRO A 861 -13.62 -3.10 18.88
C PRO A 861 -14.04 -3.16 17.40
N LEU A 862 -13.76 -2.10 16.62
CA LEU A 862 -14.06 -2.10 15.19
C LEU A 862 -13.25 -3.17 14.44
N PHE A 863 -11.97 -3.35 14.77
CA PHE A 863 -11.11 -4.38 14.18
C PHE A 863 -11.66 -5.79 14.44
N MET A 864 -11.99 -6.10 15.70
CA MET A 864 -12.50 -7.42 16.08
C MET A 864 -13.78 -7.76 15.33
N GLU A 865 -14.62 -6.75 15.11
CA GLU A 865 -15.91 -6.92 14.47
C GLU A 865 -15.81 -7.09 12.95
N ASP A 866 -14.84 -6.41 12.33
CA ASP A 866 -14.43 -6.69 10.95
C ASP A 866 -13.94 -8.15 10.81
N LEU A 867 -13.19 -8.67 11.80
CA LEU A 867 -12.72 -10.06 11.79
C LEU A 867 -13.83 -11.10 11.95
N ILE A 868 -14.81 -10.85 12.82
CA ILE A 868 -16.01 -11.71 12.97
C ILE A 868 -16.80 -11.75 11.66
N SER A 869 -16.64 -10.73 10.81
CA SER A 869 -17.30 -10.63 9.51
C SER A 869 -16.44 -11.10 8.32
N LEU A 870 -15.22 -11.59 8.59
CA LEU A 870 -14.29 -12.07 7.58
C LEU A 870 -14.78 -13.38 6.97
N GLU A 871 -14.82 -13.45 5.63
CA GLU A 871 -15.22 -14.70 4.97
C GLU A 871 -14.26 -15.84 5.34
N GLY A 872 -14.77 -16.90 5.95
CA GLY A 872 -14.01 -18.11 6.30
C GLY A 872 -13.46 -18.92 5.12
N VAL A 873 -12.92 -20.11 5.42
CA VAL A 873 -12.38 -21.07 4.44
C VAL A 873 -13.52 -21.87 3.81
N ARG A 874 -13.57 -21.96 2.48
CA ARG A 874 -14.64 -22.66 1.75
C ARG A 874 -14.09 -23.81 0.89
N SER A 875 -14.69 -24.99 1.03
CA SER A 875 -14.49 -26.13 0.13
C SER A 875 -15.83 -26.82 -0.14
N GLY A 876 -16.26 -26.82 -1.40
CA GLY A 876 -17.58 -27.32 -1.79
C GLY A 876 -18.74 -26.61 -1.07
N ASP A 877 -19.60 -27.41 -0.43
CA ASP A 877 -20.76 -26.94 0.34
C ASP A 877 -20.41 -26.51 1.77
N LEU A 878 -19.18 -26.80 2.22
CA LEU A 878 -18.72 -26.47 3.55
C LEU A 878 -18.00 -25.11 3.59
N HIS A 879 -18.30 -24.35 4.64
CA HIS A 879 -17.69 -23.05 4.92
C HIS A 879 -17.34 -22.95 6.39
N PHE A 880 -16.05 -22.97 6.71
CA PHE A 880 -15.53 -22.90 8.07
C PHE A 880 -15.07 -21.48 8.40
N ILE A 881 -15.62 -20.89 9.46
CA ILE A 881 -15.28 -19.58 10.00
C ILE A 881 -14.40 -19.80 11.24
N PRO A 882 -13.09 -19.53 11.17
CA PRO A 882 -12.18 -19.75 12.31
C PRO A 882 -12.46 -18.84 13.50
N THR A 883 -12.06 -19.30 14.69
CA THR A 883 -12.07 -18.47 15.91
C THR A 883 -11.14 -17.27 15.78
N ILE A 884 -11.58 -16.12 16.26
CA ILE A 884 -10.76 -14.90 16.33
C ILE A 884 -9.51 -15.06 17.22
N ALA A 885 -9.45 -16.11 18.07
CA ALA A 885 -8.27 -16.38 18.90
C ALA A 885 -6.98 -16.52 18.06
N CYS A 886 -7.11 -16.83 16.76
CA CYS A 886 -6.02 -16.84 15.78
C CYS A 886 -5.20 -15.53 15.74
N ILE A 887 -5.74 -14.38 16.17
CA ILE A 887 -5.00 -13.10 16.23
C ILE A 887 -3.81 -13.15 17.19
N SER A 888 -3.91 -13.96 18.25
CA SER A 888 -2.93 -14.06 19.33
C SER A 888 -1.97 -15.24 19.14
N ALA A 889 -2.31 -16.17 18.24
CA ALA A 889 -1.58 -17.40 17.99
C ALA A 889 -0.35 -17.22 17.09
N ILE A 890 0.56 -18.17 17.15
CA ILE A 890 1.83 -18.15 16.43
C ILE A 890 1.59 -18.39 14.94
N GLY A 891 2.15 -17.50 14.11
CA GLY A 891 1.78 -17.45 12.70
C GLY A 891 0.46 -16.70 12.45
N GLY A 892 -0.18 -16.12 13.46
CA GLY A 892 -1.11 -15.01 13.28
C GLY A 892 -0.37 -13.65 13.32
N PRO A 893 -1.10 -12.56 13.58
CA PRO A 893 -0.56 -11.27 14.01
C PRO A 893 0.24 -11.33 15.32
N GLU A 894 0.01 -12.34 16.17
CA GLU A 894 0.67 -12.52 17.47
C GLU A 894 0.47 -11.30 18.39
N MET A 895 -0.71 -10.68 18.36
CA MET A 895 -0.97 -9.39 18.99
C MET A 895 -1.70 -9.50 20.35
N VAL A 896 -1.48 -8.50 21.21
CA VAL A 896 -2.27 -8.26 22.44
C VAL A 896 -3.19 -7.06 22.21
N MET A 897 -4.41 -7.10 22.75
CA MET A 897 -5.44 -6.09 22.44
C MET A 897 -5.07 -4.68 22.92
N SER A 898 -4.37 -4.55 24.06
CA SER A 898 -4.04 -3.24 24.63
C SER A 898 -2.76 -2.60 24.06
N ALA A 899 -1.95 -3.36 23.33
CA ALA A 899 -0.72 -2.89 22.67
C ALA A 899 -0.51 -3.67 21.36
N PRO A 900 -1.48 -3.60 20.42
CA PRO A 900 -1.55 -4.49 19.27
C PRO A 900 -0.37 -4.31 18.31
N GLU A 901 0.31 -3.16 18.37
CA GLU A 901 1.48 -2.86 17.55
C GLU A 901 2.77 -3.60 17.98
N ILE A 902 2.78 -4.19 19.18
CA ILE A 902 3.93 -4.95 19.71
C ILE A 902 3.72 -6.44 19.40
N ARG A 903 4.00 -6.88 18.17
CA ARG A 903 3.79 -8.28 17.80
C ARG A 903 4.69 -9.22 18.61
N GLY A 904 4.20 -10.44 18.81
CA GLY A 904 4.86 -11.46 19.61
C GLY A 904 4.61 -11.30 21.12
N MET A 905 4.09 -10.15 21.57
CA MET A 905 3.74 -9.95 22.98
C MET A 905 2.65 -10.94 23.46
N ALA A 906 1.80 -11.43 22.54
CA ALA A 906 0.75 -12.40 22.85
C ALA A 906 1.27 -13.72 23.43
N ARG A 907 2.52 -14.10 23.10
CA ARG A 907 3.14 -15.33 23.60
C ARG A 907 3.30 -15.31 25.12
N TYR A 908 3.41 -14.13 25.73
CA TYR A 908 3.48 -13.98 27.19
C TYR A 908 2.13 -14.13 27.89
N MET A 909 1.03 -14.20 27.14
CA MET A 909 -0.29 -14.54 27.69
C MET A 909 -0.43 -16.05 27.96
N HIS A 910 0.37 -16.90 27.30
CA HIS A 910 0.25 -18.37 27.39
C HIS A 910 0.38 -18.88 28.83
N LYS A 911 1.18 -18.21 29.69
CA LYS A 911 1.32 -18.60 31.10
C LYS A 911 0.02 -18.46 31.93
N PHE A 912 -0.96 -17.71 31.43
CA PHE A 912 -2.27 -17.58 32.06
C PHE A 912 -3.31 -18.56 31.49
N ASP A 913 -2.92 -19.34 30.48
CA ASP A 913 -3.76 -20.32 29.82
C ASP A 913 -3.70 -21.67 30.53
N VAL A 914 -4.47 -21.77 31.62
CA VAL A 914 -4.51 -22.96 32.50
C VAL A 914 -4.96 -24.22 31.75
N ALA A 915 -5.57 -24.07 30.57
CA ALA A 915 -6.18 -25.12 29.76
C ALA A 915 -5.39 -25.50 28.49
N ASP A 916 -4.18 -25.01 28.25
CA ASP A 916 -3.42 -25.29 27.00
C ASP A 916 -4.23 -25.02 25.69
N ASN A 917 -5.18 -24.08 25.75
CA ASN A 917 -6.00 -23.66 24.61
C ASN A 917 -5.12 -23.10 23.48
N PHE A 918 -4.07 -22.34 23.81
CA PHE A 918 -3.17 -21.72 22.85
C PHE A 918 -2.48 -22.73 21.95
N LYS A 919 -2.06 -23.89 22.47
CA LYS A 919 -1.48 -24.97 21.67
C LYS A 919 -2.46 -25.44 20.59
N THR A 920 -3.72 -25.64 20.99
CA THR A 920 -4.80 -26.04 20.09
C THR A 920 -5.12 -24.95 19.04
N ILE A 921 -5.08 -23.67 19.42
CA ILE A 921 -5.23 -22.57 18.46
C ILE A 921 -4.02 -22.45 17.52
N ASN A 922 -2.80 -22.71 17.99
CA ASN A 922 -1.60 -22.74 17.16
C ASN A 922 -1.69 -23.85 16.10
N ASP A 923 -2.15 -25.05 16.47
CA ASP A 923 -2.42 -26.14 15.52
C ASP A 923 -3.41 -25.72 14.43
N LEU A 924 -4.48 -24.98 14.81
CA LEU A 924 -5.45 -24.44 13.87
C LEU A 924 -4.78 -23.46 12.90
N VAL A 925 -3.97 -22.51 13.40
CA VAL A 925 -3.27 -21.54 12.55
C VAL A 925 -2.30 -22.22 11.58
N VAL A 926 -1.56 -23.24 12.01
CA VAL A 926 -0.70 -24.02 11.09
C VAL A 926 -1.53 -24.68 9.99
N THR A 927 -2.67 -25.27 10.37
CA THR A 927 -3.58 -25.89 9.42
C THR A 927 -4.09 -24.86 8.40
N LEU A 928 -4.48 -23.66 8.84
CA LEU A 928 -4.94 -22.57 7.99
C LEU A 928 -3.83 -21.99 7.07
N ARG A 929 -2.54 -22.18 7.40
CA ARG A 929 -1.38 -21.77 6.58
C ARG A 929 -0.97 -22.80 5.53
N GLU A 930 -1.63 -23.95 5.46
CA GLU A 930 -1.21 -25.03 4.59
C GLU A 930 -1.22 -24.64 3.10
N LYS A 931 -0.14 -24.95 2.39
CA LYS A 931 0.06 -24.60 0.96
C LYS A 931 0.16 -25.81 0.03
N GLY A 932 -0.09 -27.02 0.55
CA GLY A 932 0.00 -28.27 -0.21
C GLY A 932 -0.89 -28.29 -1.46
N GLY A 933 -1.98 -27.54 -1.49
CA GLY A 933 -2.83 -27.37 -2.66
C GLY A 933 -2.14 -26.61 -3.79
N SER A 934 -1.56 -25.45 -3.50
CA SER A 934 -0.78 -24.64 -4.46
C SER A 934 0.46 -25.38 -4.94
N GLU A 935 1.15 -26.11 -4.06
CA GLU A 935 2.29 -26.94 -4.48
C GLU A 935 1.84 -28.14 -5.34
N GLY A 936 0.67 -28.72 -5.04
CA GLY A 936 0.04 -29.73 -5.90
C GLY A 936 -0.35 -29.18 -7.27
N PHE A 937 -0.93 -27.99 -7.31
CA PHE A 937 -1.27 -27.24 -8.52
C PHE A 937 -0.04 -27.04 -9.40
N LYS A 938 1.03 -26.46 -8.85
CA LYS A 938 2.28 -26.21 -9.58
C LYS A 938 2.91 -27.48 -10.11
N ARG A 939 2.93 -28.55 -9.31
CA ARG A 939 3.45 -29.86 -9.75
C ARG A 939 2.67 -30.44 -10.92
N GLN A 940 1.34 -30.31 -10.93
CA GLN A 940 0.52 -30.75 -12.06
C GLN A 940 0.80 -29.92 -13.31
N ILE A 941 0.91 -28.60 -13.19
CA ILE A 941 1.31 -27.72 -14.30
C ILE A 941 2.66 -28.18 -14.88
N LEU A 942 3.68 -28.32 -14.03
CA LEU A 942 5.02 -28.76 -14.46
C LEU A 942 5.01 -30.15 -15.10
N SER A 943 4.20 -31.08 -14.58
CA SER A 943 4.05 -32.43 -15.12
C SER A 943 3.38 -32.45 -16.49
N GLU A 944 2.42 -31.56 -16.75
CA GLU A 944 1.71 -31.54 -18.04
C GLU A 944 2.50 -30.83 -19.13
N ILE A 945 3.28 -29.80 -18.77
CA ILE A 945 4.11 -29.10 -19.73
C ILE A 945 5.39 -29.90 -20.05
N GLY A 946 5.88 -30.72 -19.11
CA GLY A 946 7.06 -31.57 -19.28
C GLY A 946 8.39 -30.82 -19.15
N SER A 947 9.51 -31.55 -19.19
CA SER A 947 10.86 -30.99 -19.10
C SER A 947 11.27 -30.22 -20.37
N ASP A 948 10.81 -30.63 -21.55
CA ASP A 948 11.00 -29.93 -22.83
C ASP A 948 9.93 -28.86 -23.08
N SER A 949 9.52 -28.17 -22.02
CA SER A 949 8.39 -27.22 -22.03
C SER A 949 8.48 -26.13 -23.11
N GLY A 950 9.70 -25.83 -23.56
CA GLY A 950 9.99 -24.69 -24.43
C GLY A 950 9.54 -23.36 -23.83
N LEU A 951 9.25 -23.29 -22.53
CA LEU A 951 8.79 -22.07 -21.87
C LEU A 951 9.94 -21.09 -21.71
N VAL A 952 11.06 -21.57 -21.17
CA VAL A 952 12.30 -20.79 -21.02
C VAL A 952 12.94 -20.59 -22.39
N ASP A 953 13.31 -19.35 -22.72
CA ASP A 953 14.03 -19.06 -23.95
C ASP A 953 15.48 -19.57 -23.90
N LYS A 954 15.99 -20.10 -25.02
CA LYS A 954 17.35 -20.66 -25.12
C LYS A 954 18.44 -19.66 -24.74
N THR A 955 18.19 -18.36 -24.94
CA THR A 955 19.11 -17.28 -24.54
C THR A 955 19.52 -17.41 -23.07
N TRP A 956 18.60 -17.79 -22.18
CA TRP A 956 18.91 -17.93 -20.75
C TRP A 956 19.71 -19.18 -20.42
N ILE A 957 19.45 -20.28 -21.12
CA ILE A 957 20.18 -21.54 -20.96
C ILE A 957 21.64 -21.35 -21.40
N GLU A 958 21.84 -20.66 -22.52
CA GLU A 958 23.16 -20.32 -23.04
C GLU A 958 23.90 -19.30 -22.16
N HIS A 959 23.22 -18.22 -21.76
CA HIS A 959 23.80 -17.15 -20.94
C HIS A 959 24.23 -17.62 -19.54
N PHE A 960 23.44 -18.49 -18.91
CA PHE A 960 23.75 -19.04 -17.59
C PHE A 960 24.57 -20.33 -17.64
N LYS A 961 24.97 -20.82 -18.82
CA LYS A 961 25.88 -21.96 -18.93
C LYS A 961 27.19 -21.67 -18.18
N ARG A 962 27.70 -22.67 -17.47
CA ARG A 962 28.93 -22.57 -16.67
C ARG A 962 30.06 -22.01 -17.53
N LYS A 963 30.64 -20.88 -17.11
CA LYS A 963 31.63 -20.14 -17.92
C LYS A 963 33.04 -20.75 -17.89
N ARG A 964 33.33 -21.66 -16.96
CA ARG A 964 34.70 -22.04 -16.59
C ARG A 964 35.10 -23.49 -16.84
N ASP A 965 34.32 -24.29 -17.57
CA ASP A 965 34.61 -25.72 -17.89
C ASP A 965 35.14 -26.56 -16.70
N ARG A 966 34.86 -26.17 -15.45
CA ARG A 966 35.15 -27.00 -14.28
C ARG A 966 34.10 -28.09 -14.24
N PRO A 967 34.44 -29.36 -14.50
CA PRO A 967 33.46 -30.42 -14.47
C PRO A 967 32.94 -30.55 -13.03
N MET A 968 31.67 -30.25 -12.81
CA MET A 968 31.02 -30.61 -11.56
C MET A 968 30.83 -32.12 -11.56
N ASN A 969 31.37 -32.81 -10.57
CA ASN A 969 30.99 -34.20 -10.35
C ASN A 969 29.59 -34.21 -9.73
N ILE A 970 28.58 -34.24 -10.61
CA ILE A 970 27.16 -34.26 -10.23
C ILE A 970 26.88 -35.44 -9.29
N PHE A 971 27.58 -36.57 -9.45
CA PHE A 971 27.44 -37.75 -8.60
C PHE A 971 27.88 -37.49 -7.15
N THR A 972 29.04 -36.87 -6.93
CA THR A 972 29.55 -36.58 -5.57
C THR A 972 28.77 -35.44 -4.90
N THR A 973 28.33 -34.46 -5.68
CA THR A 973 27.58 -33.30 -5.17
C THR A 973 26.13 -33.66 -4.84
N SER A 974 25.48 -34.47 -5.69
CA SER A 974 24.10 -34.96 -5.48
C SER A 974 23.98 -35.92 -4.29
N GLN A 975 25.02 -36.72 -4.01
CA GLN A 975 25.08 -37.57 -2.82
C GLN A 975 25.26 -36.77 -1.52
N ASN A 976 25.93 -35.60 -1.58
CA ASN A 976 26.29 -34.81 -0.38
C ASN A 976 25.30 -33.67 -0.06
N ASP A 977 24.73 -32.96 -1.05
CA ASP A 977 23.61 -32.01 -0.83
C ASP A 977 22.76 -31.80 -2.12
N PRO A 978 21.60 -32.48 -2.25
CA PRO A 978 20.72 -32.31 -3.41
C PRO A 978 20.06 -30.92 -3.50
N THR A 979 20.22 -30.06 -2.50
CA THR A 979 19.63 -28.71 -2.47
C THR A 979 20.49 -27.69 -3.18
N ILE A 980 21.82 -27.71 -2.96
CA ILE A 980 22.73 -26.81 -3.67
C ILE A 980 22.73 -27.12 -5.17
N LEU A 981 22.57 -28.40 -5.52
CA LEU A 981 22.48 -28.88 -6.90
C LEU A 981 21.37 -28.17 -7.69
N LYS A 982 20.20 -27.94 -7.09
CA LYS A 982 19.07 -27.23 -7.73
C LYS A 982 19.30 -25.73 -7.94
N LEU A 983 20.41 -25.19 -7.44
CA LEU A 983 20.81 -23.79 -7.61
C LEU A 983 21.91 -23.64 -8.67
N THR A 984 22.46 -24.74 -9.17
CA THR A 984 23.59 -24.68 -10.11
C THR A 984 23.11 -24.39 -11.54
N PRO A 985 24.01 -23.89 -12.40
CA PRO A 985 23.73 -23.66 -13.82
C PRO A 985 23.06 -24.83 -14.53
N GLU A 986 23.42 -26.07 -14.17
CA GLU A 986 22.93 -27.29 -14.79
C GLU A 986 21.41 -27.52 -14.56
N TYR A 987 20.82 -26.88 -13.55
CA TYR A 987 19.38 -26.93 -13.23
C TYR A 987 18.64 -25.62 -13.54
N VAL A 988 19.27 -24.71 -14.29
CA VAL A 988 18.72 -23.37 -14.54
C VAL A 988 17.38 -23.42 -15.27
N GLU A 989 17.21 -24.31 -16.25
CA GLU A 989 15.97 -24.41 -17.02
C GLU A 989 14.78 -24.85 -16.15
N GLU A 990 14.96 -25.88 -15.31
CA GLU A 990 13.94 -26.33 -14.37
C GLU A 990 13.55 -25.21 -13.40
N ARG A 991 14.56 -24.49 -12.89
CA ARG A 991 14.36 -23.38 -11.95
C ARG A 991 13.62 -22.20 -12.59
N LEU A 992 14.01 -21.80 -13.79
CA LEU A 992 13.35 -20.70 -14.51
C LEU A 992 11.94 -21.08 -14.93
N THR A 993 11.71 -22.33 -15.35
CA THR A 993 10.37 -22.86 -15.63
C THR A 993 9.49 -22.79 -14.38
N LYS A 994 10.01 -23.24 -13.24
CA LYS A 994 9.30 -23.09 -11.95
C LYS A 994 9.01 -21.63 -11.62
N THR A 995 9.97 -20.73 -11.84
CA THR A 995 9.81 -19.28 -11.60
C THR A 995 8.70 -18.69 -12.47
N VAL A 996 8.60 -19.10 -13.73
CA VAL A 996 7.53 -18.70 -14.66
C VAL A 996 6.17 -19.21 -14.18
N VAL A 997 6.08 -20.50 -13.82
CA VAL A 997 4.85 -21.13 -13.29
C VAL A 997 4.41 -20.48 -11.97
N ASP A 998 5.36 -20.07 -11.12
CA ASP A 998 5.10 -19.35 -9.88
C ASP A 998 4.43 -17.97 -10.09
N THR A 999 4.47 -17.43 -11.32
CA THR A 999 3.76 -16.18 -11.66
C THR A 999 2.29 -16.38 -12.03
N LEU A 1000 1.80 -17.62 -12.12
CA LEU A 1000 0.39 -17.91 -12.42
C LEU A 1000 -0.49 -17.60 -11.20
N ASP A 1001 -1.45 -16.70 -11.41
CA ASP A 1001 -2.46 -16.32 -10.40
C ASP A 1001 -3.82 -16.88 -10.80
N GLU A 1002 -4.08 -18.13 -10.42
CA GLU A 1002 -5.28 -18.88 -10.79
C GLU A 1002 -6.13 -19.25 -9.56
N PRO A 1003 -7.45 -18.94 -9.54
CA PRO A 1003 -8.32 -19.22 -8.39
C PRO A 1003 -8.34 -20.69 -7.95
N VAL A 1004 -8.10 -21.63 -8.87
CA VAL A 1004 -8.09 -23.06 -8.57
C VAL A 1004 -6.96 -23.46 -7.60
N SER A 1005 -5.81 -22.76 -7.63
CA SER A 1005 -4.72 -22.95 -6.66
C SER A 1005 -5.21 -22.71 -5.23
N LYS A 1006 -6.01 -21.67 -5.02
CA LYS A 1006 -6.65 -21.35 -3.74
C LYS A 1006 -7.73 -22.37 -3.37
N TYR A 1007 -8.57 -22.81 -4.32
CA TYR A 1007 -9.58 -23.84 -4.05
C TYR A 1007 -8.95 -25.16 -3.60
N MET A 1008 -7.82 -25.54 -4.20
CA MET A 1008 -7.05 -26.70 -3.77
C MET A 1008 -6.47 -26.53 -2.37
N ASN A 1009 -5.94 -25.36 -2.02
CA ASN A 1009 -5.50 -25.08 -0.65
C ASN A 1009 -6.64 -25.20 0.34
N ASN A 1010 -7.76 -24.53 0.09
CA ASN A 1010 -8.93 -24.59 0.97
C ASN A 1010 -9.41 -26.04 1.17
N ASN A 1011 -9.36 -26.86 0.12
CA ASN A 1011 -9.71 -28.28 0.22
C ASN A 1011 -8.73 -29.05 1.12
N VAL A 1012 -7.42 -28.82 1.00
CA VAL A 1012 -6.42 -29.43 1.89
C VAL A 1012 -6.63 -28.99 3.33
N VAL A 1013 -6.83 -27.69 3.57
CA VAL A 1013 -7.11 -27.11 4.89
C VAL A 1013 -8.33 -27.80 5.52
N MET A 1014 -9.46 -27.86 4.78
CA MET A 1014 -10.69 -28.47 5.28
C MET A 1014 -10.52 -29.98 5.56
N ARG A 1015 -9.80 -30.72 4.71
CA ARG A 1015 -9.52 -32.14 4.97
C ARG A 1015 -8.70 -32.34 6.23
N ARG A 1016 -7.63 -31.57 6.42
CA ARG A 1016 -6.80 -31.66 7.62
C ARG A 1016 -7.53 -31.27 8.89
N LEU A 1017 -8.44 -30.30 8.80
CA LEU A 1017 -9.27 -29.88 9.92
C LEU A 1017 -10.14 -31.03 10.45
N PHE A 1018 -10.72 -31.85 9.58
CA PHE A 1018 -11.66 -32.91 9.96
C PHE A 1018 -11.07 -34.33 9.92
N THR A 1019 -9.75 -34.47 9.97
CA THR A 1019 -9.07 -35.79 9.98
C THR A 1019 -8.01 -35.83 11.07
N SER A 1020 -7.44 -37.02 11.31
CA SER A 1020 -6.32 -37.23 12.23
C SER A 1020 -5.05 -36.42 11.88
N GLU A 1021 -5.03 -35.76 10.71
CA GLU A 1021 -4.01 -34.82 10.26
C GLU A 1021 -4.12 -33.41 10.91
N PHE A 1022 -5.03 -33.19 11.87
CA PHE A 1022 -5.08 -31.95 12.70
C PHE A 1022 -3.89 -31.87 13.69
N LYS A 1023 -2.69 -31.98 13.17
CA LYS A 1023 -1.39 -31.76 13.82
C LYS A 1023 -0.46 -31.20 12.77
N GLY A 1024 -0.17 -29.91 12.87
CA GLY A 1024 0.84 -29.26 12.03
C GLY A 1024 2.19 -29.21 12.75
N GLN A 1025 3.29 -29.19 12.00
CA GLN A 1025 4.57 -28.75 12.57
C GLN A 1025 4.61 -27.23 12.55
N LEU A 1026 4.58 -26.62 13.73
CA LEU A 1026 4.84 -25.20 13.87
C LEU A 1026 6.26 -24.91 13.35
N ARG A 1027 6.35 -24.01 12.36
CA ARG A 1027 7.66 -23.55 11.83
C ARG A 1027 8.39 -22.62 12.80
N LYS A 1028 7.70 -22.15 13.85
CA LYS A 1028 8.17 -21.26 14.90
C LYS A 1028 7.92 -21.94 16.25
N ALA A 1029 8.73 -21.65 17.28
CA ALA A 1029 8.50 -22.21 18.62
C ALA A 1029 7.21 -21.65 19.26
N ASP A 1030 6.47 -22.52 19.96
CA ASP A 1030 5.18 -22.29 20.64
C ASP A 1030 5.29 -21.31 21.83
N GLU A 1031 6.51 -21.16 22.33
CA GLU A 1031 6.92 -20.21 23.35
C GLU A 1031 7.98 -19.26 22.76
N PRO A 1032 8.32 -18.15 23.44
CA PRO A 1032 9.50 -17.38 23.06
C PRO A 1032 10.72 -18.33 22.98
N LYS A 1033 11.26 -18.54 21.77
CA LYS A 1033 12.38 -19.49 21.53
C LYS A 1033 13.59 -19.15 22.41
N TYR A 1034 13.77 -17.87 22.72
CA TYR A 1034 14.72 -17.36 23.69
C TYR A 1034 14.01 -17.25 25.05
N GLN A 1035 14.04 -18.35 25.80
CA GLN A 1035 13.46 -18.43 27.13
C GLN A 1035 14.41 -17.75 28.14
N GLY A 1036 14.07 -16.52 28.53
CA GLY A 1036 14.77 -15.77 29.57
C GLY A 1036 13.76 -15.16 30.53
N VAL A 1037 14.02 -15.27 31.83
CA VAL A 1037 13.28 -14.49 32.84
C VAL A 1037 13.86 -13.08 32.81
N PHE A 1038 13.06 -12.11 32.38
CA PHE A 1038 13.43 -10.70 32.44
C PHE A 1038 12.82 -10.07 33.68
N TYR A 1039 13.68 -9.52 34.55
CA TYR A 1039 13.29 -8.67 35.65
C TYR A 1039 13.23 -7.22 35.19
N LEU A 1040 12.13 -6.54 35.52
CA LEU A 1040 11.95 -5.13 35.20
C LEU A 1040 12.45 -4.23 36.32
N LEU A 1041 13.32 -3.30 35.97
CA LEU A 1041 13.85 -2.29 36.89
C LEU A 1041 13.37 -0.92 36.43
N SER A 1042 13.10 -0.01 37.37
CA SER A 1042 12.82 1.39 37.02
C SER A 1042 14.00 2.00 36.27
N ASP A 1043 13.68 2.84 35.30
CA ASP A 1043 14.66 3.56 34.49
C ASP A 1043 14.17 4.98 34.18
N THR A 1044 15.07 5.79 33.66
CA THR A 1044 14.80 7.14 33.20
C THR A 1044 14.19 7.17 31.80
N LYS A 1045 13.37 8.20 31.55
CA LYS A 1045 12.87 8.54 30.21
C LYS A 1045 14.02 9.11 29.38
N ARG A 1046 14.11 8.72 28.11
CA ARG A 1046 15.14 9.21 27.17
C ARG A 1046 14.56 9.86 25.91
N GLY A 1047 13.28 9.62 25.66
CA GLY A 1047 12.61 10.10 24.47
C GLY A 1047 12.26 11.57 24.54
N ILE A 1048 11.55 12.02 23.50
CA ILE A 1048 11.14 13.41 23.31
C ILE A 1048 9.63 13.50 23.15
N THR A 1049 9.07 14.70 23.36
CA THR A 1049 7.65 14.96 23.04
C THR A 1049 7.34 14.51 21.62
N SER A 1050 6.34 13.63 21.49
CA SER A 1050 5.95 13.06 20.20
C SER A 1050 5.52 14.16 19.21
N PRO A 1051 6.10 14.25 18.00
CA PRO A 1051 5.60 15.15 16.96
C PRO A 1051 4.27 14.63 16.38
N TYR A 1052 3.91 13.36 16.63
CA TYR A 1052 2.65 12.75 16.22
C TYR A 1052 1.52 13.10 17.21
N LEU A 1053 1.05 14.35 17.20
CA LEU A 1053 -0.01 14.80 18.13
C LEU A 1053 -1.33 14.03 17.94
N GLY A 1054 -1.58 13.56 16.72
CA GLY A 1054 -2.72 12.69 16.39
C GLY A 1054 -2.55 11.23 16.80
N ALA A 1055 -1.39 10.77 17.26
CA ALA A 1055 -1.21 9.36 17.62
C ALA A 1055 -2.03 8.97 18.86
N ASP A 1056 -2.20 7.66 19.03
CA ASP A 1056 -2.70 7.06 20.27
C ASP A 1056 -1.85 7.50 21.47
N ALA A 1057 -2.50 7.72 22.62
CA ALA A 1057 -1.85 8.25 23.80
C ALA A 1057 -0.68 7.38 24.30
N GLY A 1058 -0.76 6.05 24.22
CA GLY A 1058 0.37 5.23 24.63
C GLY A 1058 1.44 5.05 23.55
N VAL A 1059 1.12 5.23 22.26
CA VAL A 1059 2.16 5.37 21.23
C VAL A 1059 3.00 6.63 21.53
N GLN A 1060 2.35 7.73 21.89
CA GLN A 1060 3.04 8.95 22.34
C GLN A 1060 3.89 8.71 23.59
N ARG A 1061 3.39 7.95 24.58
CA ARG A 1061 4.19 7.56 25.76
C ARG A 1061 5.44 6.75 25.39
N VAL A 1062 5.36 5.86 24.40
CA VAL A 1062 6.54 5.12 23.92
C VAL A 1062 7.57 6.10 23.31
N HIS A 1063 7.14 7.07 22.50
CA HIS A 1063 8.05 8.09 21.96
C HIS A 1063 8.76 8.91 23.05
N GLU A 1064 8.05 9.24 24.13
CA GLU A 1064 8.60 10.01 25.26
C GLU A 1064 9.51 9.18 26.18
N ILE A 1065 9.23 7.89 26.35
CA ILE A 1065 9.99 7.03 27.26
C ILE A 1065 11.21 6.42 26.56
N ILE A 1066 11.01 5.91 25.35
CA ILE A 1066 12.01 5.17 24.57
C ILE A 1066 12.71 6.09 23.59
N GLY A 1067 11.95 6.81 22.76
CA GLY A 1067 12.48 7.67 21.70
C GLY A 1067 11.84 7.39 20.33
N LEU A 1068 12.11 8.28 19.38
CA LEU A 1068 11.70 8.16 17.99
C LEU A 1068 12.83 7.56 17.15
N ALA A 1069 12.48 6.71 16.19
CA ALA A 1069 13.46 6.12 15.29
C ALA A 1069 13.98 7.13 14.25
N ASP A 1070 15.26 7.52 14.32
CA ASP A 1070 15.87 8.40 13.30
C ASP A 1070 15.81 7.84 11.87
N ARG A 1071 15.91 6.51 11.80
CA ARG A 1071 15.59 5.60 10.71
C ARG A 1071 15.25 4.31 11.44
N ASN A 1072 14.19 3.59 11.07
CA ASN A 1072 14.15 2.21 11.54
C ASN A 1072 15.46 1.57 11.15
N ALA A 1073 16.09 0.95 12.15
CA ALA A 1073 17.46 0.53 12.10
C ALA A 1073 17.82 -0.06 10.73
N ASN A 1074 19.09 0.13 10.37
CA ASN A 1074 19.79 -0.63 9.35
C ASN A 1074 19.84 -2.15 9.66
N MET A 1075 18.77 -2.76 10.17
CA MET A 1075 18.44 -4.14 9.90
C MET A 1075 17.88 -4.20 8.48
N THR A 1076 18.67 -3.71 7.51
CA THR A 1076 18.43 -4.09 6.13
C THR A 1076 18.41 -5.60 6.14
N GLU A 1077 17.34 -6.19 5.61
CA GLU A 1077 17.21 -7.63 5.46
C GLU A 1077 18.56 -8.16 4.96
N PRO A 1078 19.22 -9.11 5.66
CA PRO A 1078 20.57 -9.56 5.29
C PRO A 1078 20.67 -9.92 3.79
N THR A 1079 19.61 -10.50 3.26
CA THR A 1079 19.41 -10.84 1.84
C THR A 1079 19.44 -9.60 0.94
N ALA A 1080 18.85 -8.47 1.34
CA ALA A 1080 18.79 -7.24 0.55
C ALA A 1080 20.16 -6.55 0.41
N GLN A 1081 21.00 -6.60 1.45
CA GLN A 1081 22.39 -6.13 1.37
C GLN A 1081 23.18 -6.96 0.36
N LEU A 1082 23.00 -8.28 0.41
CA LEU A 1082 23.61 -9.20 -0.54
C LEU A 1082 23.08 -8.96 -1.96
N ASP A 1083 21.77 -8.82 -2.16
CA ASP A 1083 21.17 -8.48 -3.47
C ASP A 1083 21.66 -7.13 -4.01
N ALA A 1084 21.97 -6.15 -3.15
CA ALA A 1084 22.58 -4.90 -3.55
C ALA A 1084 24.04 -5.09 -4.01
N LEU A 1085 24.82 -5.92 -3.31
CA LEU A 1085 26.19 -6.29 -3.70
C LEU A 1085 26.20 -7.01 -5.05
N LEU A 1086 25.32 -7.99 -5.23
CA LEU A 1086 25.16 -8.75 -6.47
C LEU A 1086 24.77 -7.83 -7.65
N ARG A 1087 23.80 -6.94 -7.44
CA ARG A 1087 23.40 -5.95 -8.47
C ARG A 1087 24.49 -4.95 -8.87
N ARG A 1088 25.53 -4.77 -8.05
CA ARG A 1088 26.70 -3.92 -8.38
C ARG A 1088 27.76 -4.66 -9.18
N ASN A 1089 27.72 -5.99 -9.21
CA ASN A 1089 28.69 -6.82 -9.90
C ASN A 1089 27.99 -7.74 -10.94
N PRO A 1090 27.24 -7.19 -11.90
CA PRO A 1090 26.59 -8.02 -12.92
C PRO A 1090 27.66 -8.78 -13.74
N GLY A 1091 27.36 -10.00 -14.19
CA GLY A 1091 28.28 -10.87 -14.93
C GLY A 1091 29.19 -11.77 -14.08
N SER A 1092 29.35 -11.47 -12.78
CA SER A 1092 30.27 -12.16 -11.85
C SER A 1092 29.65 -13.32 -11.07
N HIS A 1093 28.33 -13.50 -11.18
CA HIS A 1093 27.57 -14.57 -10.55
C HIS A 1093 26.31 -14.83 -11.38
N PRO A 1094 25.63 -15.98 -11.21
CA PRO A 1094 24.36 -16.21 -11.89
C PRO A 1094 23.26 -15.26 -11.40
N ALA A 1095 22.66 -14.48 -12.30
CA ALA A 1095 21.64 -13.50 -11.94
C ALA A 1095 20.30 -14.11 -11.48
N TYR A 1096 20.04 -15.38 -11.74
CA TYR A 1096 18.85 -16.07 -11.25
C TYR A 1096 18.91 -16.42 -9.75
N LEU A 1097 20.07 -16.26 -9.12
CA LEU A 1097 20.24 -16.44 -7.68
C LEU A 1097 19.90 -15.15 -6.93
N THR A 1098 19.19 -15.30 -5.82
CA THR A 1098 18.84 -14.21 -4.89
C THR A 1098 19.69 -14.30 -3.63
N GLY A 1099 19.76 -13.21 -2.86
CA GLY A 1099 20.39 -13.22 -1.54
C GLY A 1099 19.83 -14.33 -0.65
N GLN A 1100 18.51 -14.55 -0.68
CA GLN A 1100 17.85 -15.62 0.08
C GLN A 1100 18.35 -17.03 -0.31
N ASP A 1101 18.56 -17.29 -1.61
CA ASP A 1101 19.09 -18.58 -2.07
C ASP A 1101 20.50 -18.83 -1.51
N ILE A 1102 21.35 -17.79 -1.57
CA ILE A 1102 22.74 -17.87 -1.15
C ILE A 1102 22.85 -18.06 0.36
N PHE A 1103 22.12 -17.27 1.16
CA PHE A 1103 22.10 -17.45 2.61
C PHE A 1103 21.60 -18.85 3.01
N ASN A 1104 20.54 -19.36 2.37
CA ASN A 1104 20.01 -20.71 2.63
C ASN A 1104 21.00 -21.82 2.26
N ALA A 1105 21.77 -21.64 1.18
CA ALA A 1105 22.79 -22.59 0.77
C ALA A 1105 23.96 -22.56 1.76
N LEU A 1106 24.53 -21.39 2.02
CA LEU A 1106 25.70 -21.23 2.88
C LEU A 1106 25.43 -21.59 4.34
N SER A 1107 24.21 -21.41 4.85
CA SER A 1107 23.85 -21.78 6.23
C SER A 1107 23.98 -23.27 6.54
N ARG A 1108 24.19 -24.12 5.53
CA ARG A 1108 24.34 -25.58 5.66
C ARG A 1108 25.79 -26.05 5.68
N TYR A 1109 26.73 -25.16 5.35
CA TYR A 1109 28.15 -25.46 5.28
C TYR A 1109 28.90 -24.73 6.40
N GLU A 1110 29.99 -25.34 6.88
CA GLU A 1110 30.95 -24.63 7.72
C GLU A 1110 31.59 -23.47 6.95
N ILE A 1111 32.00 -22.41 7.67
CA ILE A 1111 32.53 -21.18 7.08
C ILE A 1111 33.73 -21.47 6.15
N GLY A 1112 34.59 -22.43 6.52
CA GLY A 1112 35.74 -22.84 5.69
C GLY A 1112 35.34 -23.44 4.33
N SER A 1113 34.11 -23.93 4.19
CA SER A 1113 33.58 -24.56 2.98
C SER A 1113 32.71 -23.63 2.13
N TRP A 1114 32.48 -22.38 2.57
CA TRP A 1114 31.63 -21.44 1.82
C TRP A 1114 32.21 -21.06 0.46
N LYS A 1115 33.54 -20.95 0.35
CA LYS A 1115 34.21 -20.68 -0.93
C LYS A 1115 33.90 -21.78 -1.95
N PHE A 1116 33.99 -23.04 -1.54
CA PHE A 1116 33.66 -24.18 -2.39
C PHE A 1116 32.19 -24.16 -2.82
N ALA A 1117 31.26 -23.85 -1.91
CA ALA A 1117 29.84 -23.74 -2.23
C ALA A 1117 29.58 -22.62 -3.27
N LEU A 1118 30.17 -21.44 -3.12
CA LEU A 1118 30.02 -20.33 -4.07
C LEU A 1118 30.66 -20.64 -5.44
N GLU A 1119 31.83 -21.29 -5.45
CA GLU A 1119 32.45 -21.76 -6.70
C GLU A 1119 31.59 -22.81 -7.42
N THR A 1120 30.92 -23.69 -6.66
CA THR A 1120 29.94 -24.64 -7.20
C THR A 1120 28.76 -23.93 -7.87
N LEU A 1121 28.34 -22.78 -7.34
CA LEU A 1121 27.32 -21.90 -7.91
C LEU A 1121 27.85 -20.98 -9.04
N ASP A 1122 29.09 -21.17 -9.51
CA ASP A 1122 29.72 -20.39 -10.59
C ASP A 1122 29.95 -18.90 -10.26
N PHE A 1123 30.24 -18.59 -8.99
CA PHE A 1123 30.69 -17.25 -8.61
C PHE A 1123 32.14 -17.00 -9.03
N ASP A 1124 32.42 -15.77 -9.47
CA ASP A 1124 33.79 -15.27 -9.62
C ASP A 1124 34.47 -15.17 -8.23
N PRO A 1125 35.71 -15.65 -8.06
CA PRO A 1125 36.47 -15.56 -6.81
C PRO A 1125 36.49 -14.15 -6.21
N SER A 1126 36.60 -13.12 -7.05
CA SER A 1126 36.65 -11.71 -6.63
C SER A 1126 35.37 -11.23 -5.93
N VAL A 1127 34.22 -11.80 -6.30
CA VAL A 1127 32.91 -11.49 -5.70
C VAL A 1127 32.57 -12.49 -4.60
N ALA A 1128 32.99 -13.76 -4.74
CA ALA A 1128 32.81 -14.78 -3.72
C ALA A 1128 33.40 -14.36 -2.36
N GLU A 1129 34.59 -13.75 -2.35
CA GLU A 1129 35.22 -13.24 -1.12
C GLU A 1129 34.42 -12.10 -0.48
N GLN A 1130 33.87 -11.18 -1.28
CA GLN A 1130 33.00 -10.10 -0.79
C GLN A 1130 31.69 -10.66 -0.21
N VAL A 1131 31.11 -11.67 -0.85
CA VAL A 1131 29.92 -12.38 -0.37
C VAL A 1131 30.22 -13.09 0.94
N ILE A 1132 31.32 -13.84 1.05
CA ILE A 1132 31.72 -14.52 2.28
C ILE A 1132 31.91 -13.52 3.41
N SER A 1133 32.59 -12.40 3.16
CA SER A 1133 32.77 -11.34 4.15
C SER A 1133 31.42 -10.80 4.62
N LEU A 1134 30.52 -10.43 3.71
CA LEU A 1134 29.21 -9.89 4.05
C LEU A 1134 28.34 -10.91 4.80
N VAL A 1135 28.27 -12.14 4.30
CA VAL A 1135 27.48 -13.23 4.87
C VAL A 1135 28.03 -13.61 6.24
N SER A 1136 29.35 -13.64 6.45
CA SER A 1136 29.94 -13.95 7.77
C SER A 1136 29.51 -12.93 8.85
N GLN A 1137 29.34 -11.67 8.45
CA GLN A 1137 28.91 -10.58 9.34
C GLN A 1137 27.39 -10.51 9.55
N THR A 1138 26.60 -11.24 8.76
CA THR A 1138 25.13 -11.09 8.73
C THR A 1138 24.35 -12.41 8.79
N MET A 1139 25.01 -13.57 8.65
CA MET A 1139 24.40 -14.91 8.72
C MET A 1139 23.67 -15.11 10.04
N HIS A 1140 24.25 -14.63 11.13
CA HIS A 1140 23.66 -14.69 12.45
C HIS A 1140 22.31 -13.93 12.48
N ARG A 1141 22.25 -12.73 11.91
CA ARG A 1141 21.00 -11.96 11.74
C ARG A 1141 20.01 -12.72 10.86
N PHE A 1142 20.45 -13.29 9.73
CA PHE A 1142 19.60 -14.06 8.82
C PHE A 1142 18.96 -15.28 9.51
N LEU A 1143 19.74 -16.02 10.30
CA LEU A 1143 19.25 -17.16 11.08
C LEU A 1143 18.31 -16.71 12.20
N ALA A 1144 18.61 -15.60 12.88
CA ALA A 1144 17.73 -15.00 13.88
C ALA A 1144 16.41 -14.50 13.26
N ASP A 1145 16.42 -13.91 12.05
CA ASP A 1145 15.22 -13.51 11.32
C ASP A 1145 14.34 -14.70 10.95
N LYS A 1146 14.96 -15.81 10.52
CA LYS A 1146 14.27 -17.06 10.24
C LYS A 1146 13.55 -17.62 11.48
N ASP A 1147 14.09 -17.36 12.67
CA ASP A 1147 13.63 -17.93 13.95
C ASP A 1147 12.67 -17.03 14.75
N VAL A 1148 12.96 -15.73 14.84
CA VAL A 1148 12.20 -14.73 15.63
C VAL A 1148 11.24 -13.94 14.75
N ASN A 1149 11.49 -13.90 13.44
CA ASN A 1149 10.93 -12.92 12.53
C ASN A 1149 11.16 -11.53 13.13
N MET A 1150 12.40 -11.01 13.14
CA MET A 1150 12.67 -9.71 13.79
C MET A 1150 11.89 -8.56 13.15
N THR A 1151 11.34 -8.78 11.94
CA THR A 1151 10.29 -7.98 11.29
C THR A 1151 8.99 -7.84 12.12
N SER A 1152 8.78 -8.66 13.15
CA SER A 1152 7.60 -8.63 14.02
C SER A 1152 7.49 -7.35 14.85
N ILE A 1153 8.58 -6.65 15.17
CA ILE A 1153 8.56 -5.38 15.90
C ILE A 1153 8.50 -4.18 14.92
N PHE A 1154 8.26 -4.43 13.64
CA PHE A 1154 8.30 -3.39 12.58
C PHE A 1154 7.01 -3.34 11.75
N ASP A 1155 5.86 -3.34 12.42
CA ASP A 1155 4.63 -2.85 11.79
C ASP A 1155 4.70 -1.33 11.53
N ASN A 1156 3.74 -0.75 10.82
CA ASN A 1156 3.84 0.67 10.43
C ASN A 1156 3.88 1.66 11.62
N THR A 1157 3.44 1.27 12.82
CA THR A 1157 3.42 2.12 14.02
C THR A 1157 4.62 1.88 14.91
N SER A 1158 4.94 0.64 15.24
CA SER A 1158 6.16 0.25 15.98
C SER A 1158 7.44 0.68 15.29
N ARG A 1159 7.40 0.82 13.96
CA ARG A 1159 8.41 1.52 13.16
C ARG A 1159 8.71 2.96 13.61
N THR A 1160 7.89 3.59 14.42
CA THR A 1160 8.20 4.94 14.93
C THR A 1160 9.06 4.90 16.20
N TYR A 1161 9.22 3.73 16.84
CA TYR A 1161 9.93 3.56 18.10
C TYR A 1161 11.43 3.39 17.91
N ASP A 1162 12.25 4.05 18.73
CA ASP A 1162 13.70 3.79 18.73
C ASP A 1162 14.00 2.40 19.33
N VAL A 1163 14.17 1.42 18.44
CA VAL A 1163 14.61 0.06 18.76
C VAL A 1163 15.99 -0.23 18.17
N SER A 1164 16.85 0.80 18.10
CA SER A 1164 18.22 0.67 17.61
C SER A 1164 19.08 -0.27 18.49
N ASP A 1165 20.17 -0.82 17.92
CA ASP A 1165 21.15 -1.62 18.67
C ASP A 1165 21.70 -0.84 19.89
N GLU A 1166 21.80 0.49 19.79
CA GLU A 1166 22.19 1.37 20.91
C GLU A 1166 21.11 1.40 22.00
N MET A 1167 19.86 1.67 21.62
CA MET A 1167 18.75 1.70 22.58
C MET A 1167 18.54 0.34 23.26
N MET A 1168 18.65 -0.76 22.52
CA MET A 1168 18.54 -2.11 23.09
C MET A 1168 19.63 -2.39 24.14
N ARG A 1169 20.87 -1.98 23.90
CA ARG A 1169 21.97 -2.15 24.89
C ARG A 1169 21.72 -1.34 26.17
N LEU A 1170 21.05 -0.20 26.05
CA LEU A 1170 20.74 0.67 27.18
C LEU A 1170 19.56 0.14 28.00
N LYS A 1171 18.56 -0.43 27.33
CA LYS A 1171 17.29 -0.86 27.95
C LYS A 1171 17.25 -2.35 28.30
N VAL A 1172 18.11 -3.18 27.72
CA VAL A 1172 18.12 -4.62 27.95
C VAL A 1172 19.51 -5.12 28.32
N ASN A 1173 19.64 -5.63 29.54
CA ASN A 1173 20.89 -6.18 30.05
C ASN A 1173 20.86 -7.72 30.08
N ILE A 1174 21.82 -8.35 29.41
CA ILE A 1174 21.94 -9.81 29.26
C ILE A 1174 23.21 -10.27 29.99
N THR A 1175 23.17 -11.45 30.60
CA THR A 1175 24.27 -12.05 31.37
C THR A 1175 25.53 -12.29 30.52
N GLU A 1176 26.71 -12.29 31.14
CA GLU A 1176 28.00 -12.49 30.45
C GLU A 1176 28.13 -13.88 29.78
N ALA A 1177 27.54 -14.93 30.36
CA ALA A 1177 27.56 -16.28 29.79
C ALA A 1177 26.83 -16.37 28.43
N ASP A 1178 25.74 -15.62 28.27
CA ASP A 1178 24.97 -15.55 27.02
C ASP A 1178 25.61 -14.63 25.97
N MET A 1179 26.62 -13.83 26.34
CA MET A 1179 27.36 -12.97 25.40
C MET A 1179 28.26 -13.76 24.43
N LEU A 1180 28.55 -15.03 24.72
CA LEU A 1180 29.37 -15.91 23.88
C LEU A 1180 28.65 -16.34 22.59
N ASN A 1181 27.32 -16.25 22.52
CA ASN A 1181 26.53 -16.52 21.32
C ASN A 1181 25.78 -15.26 20.86
N VAL A 1182 26.25 -14.64 19.77
CA VAL A 1182 25.71 -13.39 19.24
C VAL A 1182 24.23 -13.51 18.83
N ASN A 1183 23.77 -14.68 18.39
CA ASN A 1183 22.36 -14.92 18.04
C ASN A 1183 21.47 -14.96 19.28
N LEU A 1184 21.90 -15.72 20.29
CA LEU A 1184 21.21 -15.82 21.57
C LEU A 1184 21.07 -14.44 22.22
N ARG A 1185 22.17 -13.68 22.28
CA ARG A 1185 22.18 -12.32 22.82
C ARG A 1185 21.19 -11.41 22.10
N LYS A 1186 21.21 -11.36 20.76
CA LYS A 1186 20.28 -10.51 20.00
C LYS A 1186 18.84 -10.94 20.21
N GLY A 1187 18.57 -12.24 20.13
CA GLY A 1187 17.26 -12.81 20.40
C GLY A 1187 16.69 -12.39 21.76
N MET A 1188 17.49 -12.58 22.82
CA MET A 1188 17.15 -12.13 24.17
C MET A 1188 16.98 -10.62 24.26
N SER A 1189 17.81 -9.82 23.58
CA SER A 1189 17.65 -8.36 23.55
C SER A 1189 16.30 -7.95 22.97
N PHE A 1190 15.85 -8.61 21.90
CA PHE A 1190 14.54 -8.35 21.31
C PHE A 1190 13.38 -8.73 22.23
N GLU A 1191 13.44 -9.90 22.86
CA GLU A 1191 12.40 -10.34 23.80
C GLU A 1191 12.33 -9.42 25.04
N GLY A 1192 13.48 -9.02 25.60
CA GLY A 1192 13.53 -8.03 26.67
C GLY A 1192 12.98 -6.67 26.25
N MET A 1193 13.25 -6.24 25.02
CA MET A 1193 12.76 -4.96 24.50
C MET A 1193 11.24 -4.94 24.33
N LYS A 1194 10.59 -6.07 24.01
CA LYS A 1194 9.11 -6.14 23.96
C LYS A 1194 8.48 -5.81 25.31
N HIS A 1195 9.04 -6.32 26.41
CA HIS A 1195 8.59 -6.01 27.76
C HIS A 1195 8.75 -4.51 28.07
N VAL A 1196 9.90 -3.94 27.71
CA VAL A 1196 10.19 -2.51 27.88
C VAL A 1196 9.18 -1.65 27.10
N LEU A 1197 8.92 -1.99 25.83
CA LEU A 1197 7.95 -1.28 24.99
C LEU A 1197 6.52 -1.39 25.54
N TYR A 1198 6.11 -2.59 25.99
CA TYR A 1198 4.79 -2.80 26.56
C TYR A 1198 4.59 -2.00 27.86
N MET A 1199 5.61 -1.94 28.72
CA MET A 1199 5.55 -1.12 29.94
C MET A 1199 5.58 0.38 29.61
N ALA A 1200 6.35 0.82 28.61
CA ALA A 1200 6.34 2.19 28.12
C ALA A 1200 4.96 2.58 27.58
N ARG A 1201 4.27 1.67 26.89
CA ARG A 1201 2.88 1.85 26.42
C ARG A 1201 1.93 2.17 27.57
N LYS A 1202 2.16 1.57 28.74
CA LYS A 1202 1.41 1.77 29.99
C LYS A 1202 1.93 2.97 30.82
N GLY A 1203 3.00 3.63 30.39
CA GLY A 1203 3.55 4.83 31.00
C GLY A 1203 4.70 4.59 31.99
N TYR A 1204 5.21 3.36 32.08
CA TYR A 1204 6.32 3.02 32.96
C TYR A 1204 7.64 3.00 32.19
N ALA A 1205 8.61 3.80 32.65
CA ALA A 1205 9.97 3.75 32.14
C ALA A 1205 10.75 2.65 32.86
N VAL A 1206 11.10 1.60 32.13
CA VAL A 1206 11.76 0.41 32.66
C VAL A 1206 12.97 0.00 31.83
N LYS A 1207 13.85 -0.79 32.43
CA LYS A 1207 14.86 -1.61 31.76
C LYS A 1207 14.61 -3.09 32.10
N ALA A 1208 14.90 -3.97 31.16
CA ALA A 1208 14.82 -5.41 31.34
C ALA A 1208 16.20 -6.00 31.64
N THR A 1209 16.31 -6.93 32.59
CA THR A 1209 17.56 -7.65 32.85
C THR A 1209 17.32 -9.13 33.11
N MET A 1210 18.26 -9.98 32.69
CA MET A 1210 18.24 -11.42 33.02
C MET A 1210 19.00 -11.75 34.30
N THR A 1211 19.66 -10.77 34.94
CA THR A 1211 20.39 -10.99 36.19
C THR A 1211 19.50 -10.57 37.37
N PRO A 1212 19.23 -11.47 38.35
CA PRO A 1212 18.56 -11.08 39.58
C PRO A 1212 19.42 -10.04 40.32
N HIS A 1213 18.86 -8.89 40.66
CA HIS A 1213 19.57 -7.88 41.45
C HIS A 1213 19.32 -8.10 42.95
N SER A 1214 20.40 -8.15 43.73
CA SER A 1214 20.34 -8.10 45.19
C SER A 1214 20.40 -6.65 45.68
N ILE A 1215 19.55 -6.31 46.65
CA ILE A 1215 19.58 -5.02 47.35
C ILE A 1215 19.65 -5.32 48.85
N ASN A 1216 20.61 -4.72 49.55
CA ASN A 1216 20.83 -4.90 50.99
C ASN A 1216 20.97 -6.38 51.42
N ASN A 1217 21.81 -7.16 50.73
CA ASN A 1217 22.07 -8.59 51.01
C ASN A 1217 20.85 -9.52 50.91
N VAL A 1218 19.75 -9.08 50.29
CA VAL A 1218 18.62 -9.94 49.93
C VAL A 1218 18.64 -10.14 48.43
N THR A 1219 18.94 -11.36 47.97
CA THR A 1219 18.75 -11.75 46.58
C THR A 1219 17.27 -12.05 46.39
N ILE A 1220 16.58 -11.24 45.59
CA ILE A 1220 15.20 -11.55 45.20
C ILE A 1220 15.29 -12.65 44.14
N ILE A 1221 15.19 -13.89 44.60
CA ILE A 1221 14.96 -15.08 43.78
C ILE A 1221 13.57 -15.55 44.22
N ASP A 1222 12.52 -15.23 43.48
CA ASP A 1222 11.23 -15.88 43.73
C ASP A 1222 11.20 -17.23 43.00
N LYS A 1223 10.69 -18.22 43.73
CA LYS A 1223 10.55 -19.64 43.35
C LYS A 1223 9.61 -19.87 42.18
#